data_AF-A0A448ZEQ8-F1
#
_entry.id   AF-A0A448ZEQ8-F1
#
_cell.length_a   1.000
_cell.length_b   1.000
_cell.length_c   1.000
_cell.angle_alpha   90.00
_cell.angle_beta   90.00
_cell.angle_gamma   90.00
#
_symmetry.space_group_name_H-M   'P 1'
#
loop_
_entity.id
_entity.type
_entity.pdbx_description
1 polymer ?
#
loop_
_entity_poly.entity_id
_entity_poly.type
_entity_poly.pdbx_seq_one_letter_code
_entity_poly.pdbx_strand_id
1 'polypeptide(L)'
;MPERPFRPERPLLALAMALAVAIAALARGWLSCGPGPGRRGFHRWAEALSPGQRSALVRARIQRGMRLSEEAGRNVTAAEEACAVWERVLSSTKTATTTATTTEEDGGGDPPSSPQRVVLAPGVRSLCETLYASCLVRVGRDAEALSVYDSCLEGASDPLAAAGSRLARARCLQRLLEYSSAADEYLRVSESLHRPGESESDAAAAALEKEARSGAAACILRSSWDVGLARRVLVPDRAGAPDDEALLLSSCLGYIETGRPGGVSEALGSVLGAGNPSDRGAPAFLLYRWIAGVLGQLHRGRAIGPPPGGGGHGTNPEELFGELVRINTSPLDDPDLVRLDDKIELHYLLTAPHEGLPPPDYWPEGLVLPDSASKPGQRATGPEKRSDVPAAIGTAGHSGKGPLLWISKSRAGYGSHGNRILTFAEANEEVENALLVREHNQAGNEPPAKDRIDRVERAEPYLLQRMVEPLLLLSGYKFSLRIYVVYFSSSEAYISSEGLVKLASTPLVVSVSGEENETGGHTGEPTAVLGRDVRTDPSMHMTNSGREAAMRQEDLGCLWRALDGEDNSSSGSSGAFEKGRSSTELWENIRRVAADTLMVRYPKRISGLDGELDSGVLERKERWRGRREELGIPKILGLDFVVEAHRLQPWLVEVNRFPGLEPRDDADRKIKYRVVRDAWKRASERLDAQPMGGGGNKEERGAFLDESMFDSLSRDGDSDQASSLERLECKN
;
A
#
# COMPACT_ATOMS: atom_id res chain seq x y z
N MET A 1 1.56 -7.08 37.84
CA MET A 1 2.92 -6.93 37.27
C MET A 1 3.00 -5.57 36.61
N PRO A 2 4.13 -4.82 36.66
CA PRO A 2 4.20 -3.54 36.00
C PRO A 2 4.39 -3.75 34.49
N GLU A 3 3.43 -3.26 33.71
CA GLU A 3 3.45 -3.26 32.24
C GLU A 3 4.69 -2.50 31.74
N ARG A 4 5.56 -3.17 30.99
CA ARG A 4 6.61 -2.50 30.21
C ARG A 4 6.00 -2.04 28.88
N PRO A 5 6.13 -0.76 28.50
CA PRO A 5 5.63 -0.31 27.20
C PRO A 5 6.43 -0.94 26.06
N PHE A 6 5.71 -1.57 25.14
CA PHE A 6 6.19 -2.17 23.90
C PHE A 6 6.93 -1.13 23.04
N ARG A 7 8.19 -1.42 22.68
CA ARG A 7 8.99 -0.61 21.74
C ARG A 7 9.13 -1.39 20.43
N PRO A 8 8.38 -1.04 19.37
CA PRO A 8 8.66 -1.60 18.05
C PRO A 8 9.92 -0.93 17.47
N GLU A 9 10.93 -1.74 17.11
CA GLU A 9 12.09 -1.29 16.33
C GLU A 9 11.72 -1.12 14.84
N ARG A 10 12.30 -0.08 14.22
CA ARG A 10 11.79 0.58 13.00
C ARG A 10 12.89 0.66 11.92
N PRO A 11 12.78 0.06 10.73
CA PRO A 11 13.71 0.32 9.63
C PRO A 11 13.43 1.68 8.94
N LEU A 12 12.17 2.08 8.77
CA LEU A 12 11.81 3.34 8.07
C LEU A 12 12.08 4.61 8.89
N LEU A 13 11.92 4.55 10.21
CA LEU A 13 12.28 5.66 11.09
C LEU A 13 13.76 5.62 11.46
N ALA A 14 14.41 4.45 11.54
CA ALA A 14 15.86 4.40 11.68
C ALA A 14 16.56 4.93 10.41
N LEU A 15 16.02 4.75 9.20
CA LEU A 15 16.58 5.35 7.98
C LEU A 15 16.23 6.83 7.83
N ALA A 16 15.00 7.28 8.14
CA ALA A 16 14.69 8.72 8.15
C ALA A 16 15.39 9.47 9.30
N MET A 17 15.57 8.84 10.46
CA MET A 17 16.41 9.35 11.54
C MET A 17 17.88 9.16 11.25
N ALA A 18 18.35 8.11 10.56
CA ALA A 18 19.74 7.97 10.15
C ALA A 18 20.05 8.93 9.02
N LEU A 19 19.12 9.25 8.13
CA LEU A 19 19.25 10.29 7.12
C LEU A 19 19.17 11.66 7.79
N ALA A 20 18.29 11.90 8.76
CA ALA A 20 18.28 13.14 9.54
C ALA A 20 19.50 13.26 10.48
N VAL A 21 20.02 12.16 11.01
CA VAL A 21 21.20 12.07 11.88
C VAL A 21 22.48 12.12 11.05
N ALA A 22 22.50 11.59 9.82
CA ALA A 22 23.57 11.67 8.84
C ALA A 22 23.58 13.05 8.17
N ILE A 23 22.44 13.63 7.82
CA ILE A 23 22.32 15.05 7.42
C ILE A 23 22.72 15.96 8.60
N ALA A 24 22.35 15.61 9.84
CA ALA A 24 22.84 16.29 11.04
C ALA A 24 24.30 15.93 11.42
N ALA A 25 24.90 14.85 10.87
CA ALA A 25 26.29 14.47 11.06
C ALA A 25 27.19 15.06 9.96
N LEU A 26 26.65 15.27 8.77
CA LEU A 26 27.24 16.02 7.66
C LEU A 26 27.22 17.53 7.98
N ALA A 27 26.16 18.01 8.64
CA ALA A 27 26.17 19.32 9.30
C ALA A 27 27.17 19.41 10.47
N ARG A 28 27.55 18.27 11.09
CA ARG A 28 28.66 18.20 12.06
C ARG A 28 30.04 18.12 11.38
N GLY A 29 30.14 17.58 10.15
CA GLY A 29 31.37 17.55 9.34
C GLY A 29 31.85 18.94 8.95
N TRP A 30 30.92 19.85 8.64
CA TRP A 30 31.18 21.29 8.42
C TRP A 30 31.65 22.04 9.69
N LEU A 31 31.67 21.37 10.84
CA LEU A 31 32.08 21.89 12.16
C LEU A 31 33.24 21.11 12.79
N SER A 32 34.07 20.46 11.97
CA SER A 32 35.28 19.76 12.43
C SER A 32 36.36 20.73 12.94
N CYS A 33 36.14 21.24 14.15
CA CYS A 33 37.15 21.67 15.12
C CYS A 33 36.72 21.14 16.50
N GLY A 34 37.16 19.92 16.84
CA GLY A 34 37.25 19.42 18.22
C GLY A 34 36.12 18.49 18.75
N PRO A 35 36.42 17.57 19.70
CA PRO A 35 35.67 16.32 19.87
C PRO A 35 34.72 16.26 21.08
N GLY A 36 33.65 15.45 20.97
CA GLY A 36 32.95 14.83 22.11
C GLY A 36 31.58 15.42 22.53
N PRO A 37 30.72 14.64 23.21
CA PRO A 37 29.56 14.02 22.54
C PRO A 37 28.18 14.50 23.02
N GLY A 38 27.16 14.24 22.19
CA GLY A 38 25.78 13.96 22.61
C GLY A 38 24.84 15.16 22.83
N ARG A 39 23.70 15.16 22.11
CA ARG A 39 22.48 15.98 22.31
C ARG A 39 22.55 17.51 22.19
N ARG A 40 23.72 18.14 22.06
CA ARG A 40 23.84 19.62 21.97
C ARG A 40 23.75 20.24 20.56
N GLY A 41 23.67 19.43 19.49
CA GLY A 41 23.62 19.94 18.10
C GLY A 41 22.35 20.74 17.75
N PHE A 42 21.25 20.49 18.45
CA PHE A 42 19.95 21.09 18.17
C PHE A 42 19.85 22.59 18.55
N HIS A 43 20.53 23.00 19.63
CA HIS A 43 20.50 24.40 20.08
C HIS A 43 21.36 25.33 19.21
N ARG A 44 22.48 24.85 18.65
CA ARG A 44 23.34 25.65 17.74
C ARG A 44 22.74 25.85 16.35
N TRP A 45 21.91 24.91 15.86
CA TRP A 45 21.19 25.05 14.59
C TRP A 45 20.17 26.20 14.63
N ALA A 46 19.59 26.46 15.81
CA ALA A 46 18.71 27.60 16.04
C ALA A 46 19.46 28.94 16.05
N GLU A 47 20.76 28.98 16.33
CA GLU A 47 21.54 30.23 16.39
C GLU A 47 21.95 30.78 15.01
N ALA A 48 21.87 29.96 13.95
CA ALA A 48 22.25 30.34 12.58
C ALA A 48 21.21 31.18 11.81
N LEU A 49 19.99 31.32 12.34
CA LEU A 49 18.97 32.21 11.76
C LEU A 49 19.07 33.59 12.42
N SER A 50 19.27 34.63 11.62
CA SER A 50 19.50 36.01 12.09
C SER A 50 18.43 36.49 13.10
N PRO A 51 18.79 37.39 14.04
CA PRO A 51 17.88 37.82 15.09
C PRO A 51 16.81 38.75 14.50
N GLY A 52 15.61 38.20 14.31
CA GLY A 52 14.41 38.94 13.91
C GLY A 52 13.17 38.14 14.26
N GLN A 53 12.08 38.80 14.65
CA GLN A 53 10.83 38.14 15.09
C GLN A 53 10.27 37.16 14.04
N ARG A 54 10.46 37.44 12.73
CA ARG A 54 10.06 36.53 11.64
C ARG A 54 10.88 35.24 11.58
N SER A 55 12.18 35.33 11.89
CA SER A 55 13.07 34.17 11.98
C SER A 55 12.65 33.24 13.12
N ALA A 56 12.17 33.78 14.25
CA ALA A 56 11.62 32.99 15.35
C ALA A 56 10.33 32.24 14.96
N LEU A 57 9.41 32.89 14.22
CA LEU A 57 8.17 32.24 13.77
C LEU A 57 8.42 31.10 12.77
N VAL A 58 9.27 31.33 11.77
CA VAL A 58 9.63 30.29 10.78
C VAL A 58 10.31 29.11 11.49
N ARG A 59 11.21 29.38 12.44
CA ARG A 59 11.86 28.36 13.26
C ARG A 59 10.85 27.54 14.07
N ALA A 60 9.89 28.20 14.72
CA ALA A 60 8.85 27.52 15.49
C ALA A 60 7.97 26.63 14.58
N ARG A 61 7.66 27.09 13.36
CA ARG A 61 6.93 26.28 12.37
C ARG A 61 7.73 25.07 11.90
N ILE A 62 9.03 25.23 11.60
CA ILE A 62 9.90 24.10 11.24
C ILE A 62 9.95 23.08 12.38
N GLN A 63 10.14 23.52 13.62
CA GLN A 63 10.15 22.63 14.79
C GLN A 63 8.81 21.90 14.98
N ARG A 64 7.68 22.58 14.75
CA ARG A 64 6.36 21.93 14.76
C ARG A 64 6.24 20.91 13.63
N GLY A 65 6.63 21.27 12.41
CA GLY A 65 6.61 20.40 11.24
C GLY A 65 7.42 19.13 11.46
N MET A 66 8.64 19.25 12.00
CA MET A 66 9.49 18.09 12.31
C MET A 66 8.86 17.14 13.32
N ARG A 67 8.28 17.67 14.42
CA ARG A 67 7.58 16.85 15.42
C ARG A 67 6.37 16.12 14.81
N LEU A 68 5.55 16.84 14.05
CA LEU A 68 4.40 16.24 13.36
C LEU A 68 4.85 15.19 12.33
N SER A 69 5.94 15.41 11.59
CA SER A 69 6.51 14.43 10.67
C SER A 69 7.05 13.17 11.36
N GLU A 70 7.53 13.28 12.61
CA GLU A 70 7.92 12.12 13.42
C GLU A 70 6.67 11.34 13.88
N GLU A 71 5.65 12.04 14.36
CA GLU A 71 4.36 11.47 14.77
C GLU A 71 3.60 10.85 13.59
N ALA A 72 3.76 11.41 12.40
CA ALA A 72 3.16 10.95 11.16
C ALA A 72 3.49 9.49 10.81
N GLY A 73 4.54 8.91 11.41
CA GLY A 73 4.84 7.48 11.25
C GLY A 73 3.81 6.57 11.91
N ARG A 74 3.02 7.10 12.85
CA ARG A 74 2.02 6.37 13.63
C ARG A 74 0.60 6.93 13.48
N ASN A 75 0.47 8.16 12.99
CA ASN A 75 -0.80 8.87 12.95
C ASN A 75 -0.93 9.65 11.64
N VAL A 76 -1.90 9.30 10.79
CA VAL A 76 -2.10 10.00 9.52
C VAL A 76 -2.56 11.44 9.71
N THR A 77 -3.35 11.75 10.74
CA THR A 77 -3.77 13.13 11.05
C THR A 77 -2.56 14.02 11.34
N ALA A 78 -1.54 13.48 12.03
CA ALA A 78 -0.29 14.20 12.23
C ALA A 78 0.47 14.43 10.91
N ALA A 79 0.35 13.52 9.94
CA ALA A 79 0.91 13.70 8.60
C ALA A 79 0.19 14.80 7.81
N GLU A 80 -1.13 14.88 7.88
CA GLU A 80 -1.93 15.95 7.27
C GLU A 80 -1.60 17.31 7.88
N GLU A 81 -1.55 17.39 9.21
CA GLU A 81 -1.11 18.60 9.89
C GLU A 81 0.32 18.99 9.52
N ALA A 82 1.24 18.02 9.40
CA ALA A 82 2.60 18.26 8.97
C ALA A 82 2.63 18.87 7.56
N CYS A 83 1.86 18.33 6.61
CA CYS A 83 1.73 18.87 5.26
C CYS A 83 1.31 20.35 5.30
N ALA A 84 0.25 20.69 6.04
CA ALA A 84 -0.21 22.07 6.16
C ALA A 84 0.82 23.01 6.83
N VAL A 85 1.65 22.49 7.73
CA VAL A 85 2.77 23.27 8.32
C VAL A 85 3.88 23.47 7.29
N TRP A 86 4.26 22.43 6.55
CA TRP A 86 5.32 22.49 5.55
C TRP A 86 4.96 23.36 4.35
N GLU A 87 3.73 23.28 3.84
CA GLU A 87 3.21 24.17 2.79
C GLU A 87 3.36 25.64 3.20
N ARG A 88 3.04 26.00 4.45
CA ARG A 88 3.21 27.36 4.99
C ARG A 88 4.67 27.77 5.15
N VAL A 89 5.56 26.83 5.49
CA VAL A 89 7.01 27.09 5.57
C VAL A 89 7.57 27.36 4.17
N LEU A 90 7.28 26.50 3.19
CA LEU A 90 7.84 26.56 1.84
C LEU A 90 7.23 27.67 0.97
N SER A 91 5.94 27.97 1.12
CA SER A 91 5.31 29.11 0.43
C SER A 91 5.89 30.46 0.88
N SER A 92 6.25 30.58 2.17
CA SER A 92 6.82 31.81 2.71
C SER A 92 8.23 32.14 2.17
N THR A 93 8.90 31.19 1.51
CA THR A 93 10.28 31.32 1.01
C THR A 93 10.36 31.47 -0.51
N LYS A 94 9.39 30.96 -1.28
CA LYS A 94 9.39 30.97 -2.77
C LYS A 94 9.36 32.38 -3.39
N THR A 95 8.83 33.39 -2.72
CA THR A 95 8.61 34.71 -3.33
C THR A 95 9.88 35.53 -3.58
N ALA A 96 11.04 35.14 -3.01
CA ALA A 96 12.25 35.97 -3.04
C ALA A 96 13.06 35.93 -4.36
N THR A 97 12.99 34.85 -5.14
CA THR A 97 13.98 34.61 -6.21
C THR A 97 13.66 35.33 -7.53
N THR A 98 12.40 35.68 -7.80
CA THR A 98 11.97 36.12 -9.14
C THR A 98 12.00 37.64 -9.37
N THR A 99 12.35 38.45 -8.37
CA THR A 99 12.25 39.93 -8.43
C THR A 99 13.58 40.66 -8.55
N ALA A 100 14.70 39.95 -8.68
CA ALA A 100 16.04 40.55 -8.70
C ALA A 100 16.56 40.93 -10.11
N THR A 101 15.78 40.75 -11.19
CA THR A 101 16.30 40.87 -12.58
C THR A 101 15.65 41.94 -13.46
N THR A 102 14.71 42.76 -12.99
CA THR A 102 14.14 43.82 -13.82
C THR A 102 13.95 45.12 -13.05
N THR A 103 14.66 46.16 -13.50
CA THR A 103 14.55 47.62 -13.26
C THR A 103 15.83 48.27 -12.69
N GLU A 104 16.85 48.38 -13.56
CA GLU A 104 17.61 49.63 -13.63
C GLU A 104 16.77 50.62 -14.46
N GLU A 105 16.86 51.91 -14.14
CA GLU A 105 16.19 53.06 -14.79
C GLU A 105 14.76 53.39 -14.29
N ASP A 106 14.68 54.17 -13.20
CA ASP A 106 14.14 55.55 -13.15
C ASP A 106 13.58 55.94 -11.75
N GLY A 107 14.04 57.09 -11.24
CA GLY A 107 13.16 58.01 -10.47
C GLY A 107 12.97 57.86 -8.96
N GLY A 108 14.01 58.08 -8.16
CA GLY A 108 14.01 59.01 -7.00
C GLY A 108 12.90 59.03 -5.93
N GLY A 109 12.26 57.91 -5.58
CA GLY A 109 11.35 57.81 -4.42
C GLY A 109 11.81 56.75 -3.41
N ASP A 110 11.95 57.10 -2.13
CA ASP A 110 12.28 56.15 -1.06
C ASP A 110 11.25 55.00 -1.05
N PRO A 111 11.66 53.75 -1.37
CA PRO A 111 10.71 52.65 -1.45
C PRO A 111 10.18 52.33 -0.05
N PRO A 112 8.87 52.05 0.10
CA PRO A 112 8.30 51.63 1.37
C PRO A 112 9.07 50.40 1.85
N SER A 113 9.54 50.43 3.12
CA SER A 113 10.36 49.40 3.74
C SER A 113 9.75 48.01 3.50
N SER A 114 10.23 47.34 2.46
CA SER A 114 9.60 46.13 1.98
C SER A 114 9.85 45.03 3.00
N PRO A 115 8.84 44.22 3.30
CA PRO A 115 8.91 43.22 4.36
C PRO A 115 10.06 42.25 4.11
N GLN A 116 11.13 42.33 4.93
CA GLN A 116 12.33 41.49 4.82
C GLN A 116 11.90 40.01 4.76
N ARG A 117 12.19 39.37 3.62
CA ARG A 117 11.83 37.97 3.34
C ARG A 117 12.84 37.04 4.00
N VAL A 118 12.36 35.92 4.53
CA VAL A 118 13.22 34.90 5.13
C VAL A 118 13.69 33.95 4.04
N VAL A 119 14.99 33.89 3.80
CA VAL A 119 15.61 32.92 2.88
C VAL A 119 16.13 31.75 3.72
N LEU A 120 15.68 30.54 3.42
CA LEU A 120 16.22 29.33 4.03
C LEU A 120 17.53 28.95 3.35
N ALA A 121 18.52 28.50 4.14
CA ALA A 121 19.72 27.89 3.58
C ALA A 121 19.33 26.66 2.72
N PRO A 122 20.01 26.40 1.58
CA PRO A 122 19.64 25.32 0.65
C PRO A 122 19.44 23.96 1.31
N GLY A 123 20.35 23.53 2.19
CA GLY A 123 20.22 22.26 2.90
C GLY A 123 19.03 22.19 3.87
N VAL A 124 18.66 23.32 4.48
CA VAL A 124 17.47 23.38 5.34
C VAL A 124 16.19 23.29 4.51
N ARG A 125 16.16 23.97 3.36
CA ARG A 125 15.05 23.90 2.42
C ARG A 125 14.85 22.48 1.89
N SER A 126 15.92 21.84 1.41
CA SER A 126 15.90 20.45 0.92
C SER A 126 15.41 19.47 1.99
N LEU A 127 15.85 19.61 3.25
CA LEU A 127 15.33 18.80 4.36
C LEU A 127 13.82 19.04 4.60
N CYS A 128 13.36 20.29 4.57
CA CYS A 128 11.94 20.61 4.73
C CYS A 128 11.10 20.03 3.59
N GLU A 129 11.58 20.14 2.35
CA GLU A 129 10.92 19.57 1.16
C GLU A 129 10.90 18.04 1.23
N THR A 130 11.98 17.39 1.68
CA THR A 130 12.03 15.92 1.86
C THR A 130 11.03 15.46 2.93
N LEU A 131 10.95 16.15 4.07
CA LEU A 131 9.99 15.85 5.13
C LEU A 131 8.55 16.11 4.66
N TYR A 132 8.33 17.17 3.88
CA TYR A 132 7.04 17.48 3.28
C TYR A 132 6.60 16.38 2.32
N ALA A 133 7.45 15.99 1.37
CA ALA A 133 7.19 14.91 0.41
C ALA A 133 6.90 13.58 1.13
N SER A 134 7.64 13.27 2.20
CA SER A 134 7.38 12.07 3.01
C SER A 134 6.00 12.11 3.68
N CYS A 135 5.56 13.27 4.17
CA CYS A 135 4.22 13.44 4.73
C CYS A 135 3.15 13.32 3.65
N LEU A 136 3.37 13.90 2.46
CA LEU A 136 2.48 13.77 1.30
C LEU A 136 2.26 12.30 0.93
N VAL A 137 3.33 11.49 0.81
CA VAL A 137 3.21 10.04 0.56
C VAL A 137 2.40 9.32 1.65
N ARG A 138 2.55 9.73 2.92
CA ARG A 138 1.80 9.12 4.02
C ARG A 138 0.30 9.41 3.97
N VAL A 139 -0.08 10.59 3.47
CA VAL A 139 -1.47 10.99 3.26
C VAL A 139 -1.98 10.66 1.85
N GLY A 140 -1.27 9.79 1.12
CA GLY A 140 -1.66 9.33 -0.22
C GLY A 140 -1.60 10.38 -1.32
N ARG A 141 -0.94 11.53 -1.08
CA ARG A 141 -0.69 12.58 -2.08
C ARG A 141 0.63 12.29 -2.82
N ASP A 142 0.78 11.06 -3.32
CA ASP A 142 2.00 10.54 -3.93
C ASP A 142 2.42 11.37 -5.16
N ALA A 143 1.50 11.74 -6.06
CA ALA A 143 1.80 12.57 -7.23
C ALA A 143 2.36 13.97 -6.87
N GLU A 144 1.84 14.58 -5.81
CA GLU A 144 2.37 15.85 -5.31
C GLU A 144 3.74 15.67 -4.65
N ALA A 145 3.94 14.55 -3.94
CA ALA A 145 5.22 14.21 -3.36
C ALA A 145 6.33 14.09 -4.43
N LEU A 146 6.02 13.52 -5.61
CA LEU A 146 6.96 13.47 -6.73
C LEU A 146 7.43 14.87 -7.14
N SER A 147 6.50 15.82 -7.29
CA SER A 147 6.84 17.21 -7.64
C SER A 147 7.74 17.87 -6.59
N VAL A 148 7.54 17.54 -5.31
CA VAL A 148 8.39 18.02 -4.21
C VAL A 148 9.76 17.34 -4.22
N TYR A 149 9.85 16.03 -4.50
CA TYR A 149 11.13 15.33 -4.65
C TYR A 149 11.93 15.86 -5.84
N ASP A 150 11.29 16.18 -6.97
CA ASP A 150 11.97 16.79 -8.11
C ASP A 150 12.62 18.12 -7.70
N SER A 151 11.88 18.97 -6.96
CA SER A 151 12.42 20.20 -6.37
C SER A 151 13.60 19.95 -5.41
N CYS A 152 13.52 18.87 -4.60
CA CYS A 152 14.61 18.49 -3.69
C CYS A 152 15.89 18.14 -4.46
N LEU A 153 15.75 17.41 -5.56
CA LEU A 153 16.86 16.90 -6.36
C LEU A 153 17.57 18.01 -7.14
N GLU A 154 16.85 19.02 -7.62
CA GLU A 154 17.44 20.21 -8.26
C GLU A 154 18.36 20.99 -7.29
N GLY A 155 18.04 20.98 -5.99
CA GLY A 155 18.80 21.69 -4.95
C GLY A 155 19.82 20.84 -4.19
N ALA A 156 19.93 19.54 -4.46
CA ALA A 156 20.75 18.64 -3.66
C ALA A 156 22.23 18.69 -4.07
N SER A 157 23.09 19.25 -3.21
CA SER A 157 24.55 19.24 -3.41
C SER A 157 25.24 18.00 -2.81
N ASP A 158 24.61 17.35 -1.83
CA ASP A 158 25.13 16.15 -1.17
C ASP A 158 24.67 14.87 -1.91
N PRO A 159 25.59 14.03 -2.42
CA PRO A 159 25.23 12.80 -3.13
C PRO A 159 24.37 11.83 -2.30
N LEU A 160 24.62 11.73 -0.99
CA LEU A 160 23.88 10.79 -0.14
C LEU A 160 22.44 11.26 0.11
N ALA A 161 22.23 12.55 0.37
CA ALA A 161 20.90 13.15 0.45
C ALA A 161 20.14 13.07 -0.88
N ALA A 162 20.83 13.29 -2.00
CA ALA A 162 20.25 13.13 -3.34
C ALA A 162 19.81 11.67 -3.57
N ALA A 163 20.66 10.70 -3.25
CA ALA A 163 20.34 9.28 -3.36
C ALA A 163 19.15 8.89 -2.47
N GLY A 164 19.09 9.38 -1.23
CA GLY A 164 17.93 9.18 -0.35
C GLY A 164 16.63 9.75 -0.90
N SER A 165 16.68 10.94 -1.51
CA SER A 165 15.52 11.58 -2.15
C SER A 165 15.07 10.82 -3.41
N ARG A 166 16.03 10.38 -4.24
CA ARG A 166 15.75 9.52 -5.41
C ARG A 166 15.14 8.19 -4.98
N LEU A 167 15.65 7.55 -3.92
CA LEU A 167 15.08 6.32 -3.39
C LEU A 167 13.64 6.52 -2.92
N ALA A 168 13.35 7.62 -2.23
CA ALA A 168 12.00 7.95 -1.80
C ALA A 168 11.07 8.25 -2.98
N ARG A 169 11.56 8.94 -4.02
CA ARG A 169 10.87 9.15 -5.30
C ARG A 169 10.57 7.83 -6.00
N ALA A 170 11.53 6.90 -6.08
CA ALA A 170 11.34 5.58 -6.67
C ALA A 170 10.24 4.77 -5.97
N ARG A 171 10.22 4.78 -4.62
CA ARG A 171 9.12 4.16 -3.84
C ARG A 171 7.77 4.82 -4.10
N CYS A 172 7.73 6.14 -4.30
CA CYS A 172 6.52 6.88 -4.64
C CYS A 172 5.98 6.47 -6.02
N LEU A 173 6.85 6.41 -7.04
CA LEU A 173 6.51 5.89 -8.37
C LEU A 173 6.00 4.45 -8.30
N GLN A 174 6.67 3.59 -7.52
CA GLN A 174 6.25 2.21 -7.32
C GLN A 174 4.84 2.12 -6.69
N ARG A 175 4.50 3.03 -5.76
CA ARG A 175 3.16 3.11 -5.14
C ARG A 175 2.10 3.63 -6.09
N LEU A 176 2.47 4.46 -7.05
CA LEU A 176 1.64 4.91 -8.17
C LEU A 176 1.54 3.87 -9.30
N LEU A 177 2.10 2.66 -9.09
CA LEU A 177 2.16 1.59 -10.09
C LEU A 177 2.96 1.96 -11.35
N GLU A 178 3.75 3.04 -11.31
CA GLU A 178 4.69 3.42 -12.36
C GLU A 178 6.00 2.61 -12.27
N TYR A 179 5.89 1.29 -12.34
CA TYR A 179 7.01 0.38 -12.08
C TYR A 179 8.20 0.61 -13.00
N SER A 180 8.01 0.95 -14.28
CA SER A 180 9.13 1.26 -15.18
C SER A 180 9.89 2.50 -14.74
N SER A 181 9.19 3.62 -14.49
CA SER A 181 9.78 4.86 -13.97
C SER A 181 10.47 4.64 -12.61
N ALA A 182 9.85 3.83 -11.75
CA ALA A 182 10.40 3.48 -10.44
C ALA A 182 11.71 2.69 -10.58
N ALA A 183 11.76 1.70 -11.48
CA ALA A 183 12.96 0.91 -11.75
C ALA A 183 14.11 1.82 -12.21
N ASP A 184 13.86 2.72 -13.16
CA ASP A 184 14.86 3.67 -13.65
C ASP A 184 15.40 4.56 -12.52
N GLU A 185 14.52 5.04 -11.64
CA GLU A 185 14.92 5.89 -10.52
C GLU A 185 15.74 5.11 -9.47
N TYR A 186 15.37 3.86 -9.18
CA TYR A 186 16.17 2.97 -8.33
C TYR A 186 17.56 2.68 -8.95
N LEU A 187 17.65 2.47 -10.26
CA LEU A 187 18.92 2.24 -10.94
C LEU A 187 19.84 3.48 -10.84
N ARG A 188 19.29 4.69 -11.01
CA ARG A 188 20.03 5.94 -10.81
C ARG A 188 20.60 6.06 -9.39
N VAL A 189 19.86 5.62 -8.36
CA VAL A 189 20.37 5.57 -6.98
C VAL A 189 21.61 4.67 -6.91
N SER A 190 21.49 3.42 -7.39
CA SER A 190 22.60 2.45 -7.37
C SER A 190 23.83 2.95 -8.14
N GLU A 191 23.63 3.57 -9.30
CA GLU A 191 24.72 4.14 -10.10
C GLU A 191 25.41 5.33 -9.40
N SER A 192 24.63 6.19 -8.74
CA SER A 192 25.14 7.41 -8.08
C SER A 192 25.96 7.13 -6.82
N LEU A 193 25.64 6.06 -6.09
CA LEU A 193 26.30 5.68 -4.84
C LEU A 193 27.58 4.86 -5.08
N HIS A 194 27.79 4.41 -6.31
CA HIS A 194 28.94 3.59 -6.66
C HIS A 194 30.22 4.44 -6.73
N ARG A 195 30.98 4.50 -5.63
CA ARG A 195 32.35 5.02 -5.60
C ARG A 195 33.30 3.96 -5.03
N PRO A 196 34.34 3.54 -5.78
CA PRO A 196 35.35 2.64 -5.25
C PRO A 196 36.25 3.39 -4.26
N GLY A 197 36.17 3.07 -2.97
CA GLY A 197 37.10 3.55 -1.94
C GLY A 197 36.55 3.37 -0.52
N GLU A 198 37.33 2.69 0.33
CA GLU A 198 36.97 2.26 1.69
C GLU A 198 36.85 3.44 2.69
N SER A 199 35.63 3.81 3.08
CA SER A 199 35.36 4.76 4.18
C SER A 199 34.06 4.41 4.92
N GLU A 200 33.88 4.84 6.19
CA GLU A 200 32.63 4.57 6.93
C GLU A 200 31.36 5.18 6.30
N SER A 201 31.50 6.18 5.42
CA SER A 201 30.43 6.68 4.53
C SER A 201 29.81 5.55 3.68
N ASP A 202 30.53 4.46 3.50
CA ASP A 202 30.17 3.36 2.62
C ASP A 202 29.04 2.51 3.20
N ALA A 203 28.85 2.42 4.52
CA ALA A 203 27.83 1.53 5.08
C ALA A 203 26.40 2.01 4.79
N ALA A 204 26.14 3.31 4.95
CA ALA A 204 24.83 3.90 4.64
C ALA A 204 24.57 3.91 3.11
N ALA A 205 25.61 4.23 2.33
CA ALA A 205 25.54 4.16 0.88
C ALA A 205 25.28 2.72 0.39
N ALA A 206 25.96 1.72 0.94
CA ALA A 206 25.77 0.31 0.62
C ALA A 206 24.36 -0.17 0.99
N ALA A 207 23.81 0.27 2.12
CA ALA A 207 22.43 -0.05 2.51
C ALA A 207 21.41 0.55 1.52
N LEU A 208 21.58 1.81 1.12
CA LEU A 208 20.72 2.46 0.13
C LEU A 208 20.87 1.83 -1.26
N GLU A 209 22.08 1.49 -1.67
CA GLU A 209 22.36 0.82 -2.93
C GLU A 209 21.73 -0.58 -2.97
N LYS A 210 21.90 -1.36 -1.90
CA LYS A 210 21.28 -2.68 -1.73
C LYS A 210 19.77 -2.58 -1.84
N GLU A 211 19.16 -1.65 -1.11
CA GLU A 211 17.73 -1.42 -1.20
C GLU A 211 17.29 -1.00 -2.61
N ALA A 212 18.05 -0.11 -3.26
CA ALA A 212 17.74 0.36 -4.59
C ALA A 212 17.77 -0.77 -5.62
N ARG A 213 18.78 -1.65 -5.58
CA ARG A 213 18.86 -2.81 -6.48
C ARG A 213 17.69 -3.76 -6.29
N SER A 214 17.34 -4.08 -5.04
CA SER A 214 16.17 -4.91 -4.73
C SER A 214 14.86 -4.27 -5.21
N GLY A 215 14.71 -2.96 -5.02
CA GLY A 215 13.57 -2.17 -5.50
C GLY A 215 13.47 -2.16 -7.03
N ALA A 216 14.58 -1.93 -7.73
CA ALA A 216 14.66 -1.97 -9.18
C ALA A 216 14.28 -3.36 -9.73
N ALA A 217 14.86 -4.43 -9.18
CA ALA A 217 14.55 -5.80 -9.57
C ALA A 217 13.06 -6.13 -9.39
N ALA A 218 12.47 -5.72 -8.25
CA ALA A 218 11.03 -5.88 -8.01
C ALA A 218 10.18 -5.15 -9.06
N CYS A 219 10.56 -3.91 -9.41
CA CYS A 219 9.83 -3.10 -10.37
C CYS A 219 9.95 -3.63 -11.80
N ILE A 220 11.14 -4.07 -12.22
CA ILE A 220 11.38 -4.71 -13.52
C ILE A 220 10.50 -5.95 -13.69
N LEU A 221 10.46 -6.83 -12.68
CA LEU A 221 9.63 -8.03 -12.72
C LEU A 221 8.13 -7.70 -12.82
N ARG A 222 7.70 -6.61 -12.18
CA ARG A 222 6.31 -6.16 -12.21
C ARG A 222 5.90 -5.48 -13.52
N SER A 223 6.82 -4.79 -14.20
CA SER A 223 6.51 -4.07 -15.45
C SER A 223 6.75 -4.89 -16.71
N SER A 224 7.85 -5.65 -16.79
CA SER A 224 8.30 -6.27 -18.04
C SER A 224 8.48 -7.78 -17.98
N TRP A 225 8.42 -8.38 -16.78
CA TRP A 225 8.72 -9.79 -16.54
C TRP A 225 10.14 -10.20 -16.98
N ASP A 226 11.06 -9.23 -17.12
CA ASP A 226 12.44 -9.49 -17.53
C ASP A 226 13.27 -9.96 -16.34
N VAL A 227 13.18 -11.27 -16.09
CA VAL A 227 13.93 -11.95 -15.03
C VAL A 227 15.45 -11.80 -15.22
N GLY A 228 15.93 -11.87 -16.47
CA GLY A 228 17.34 -11.72 -16.78
C GLY A 228 17.87 -10.33 -16.44
N LEU A 229 17.12 -9.27 -16.75
CA LEU A 229 17.47 -7.91 -16.36
C LEU A 229 17.43 -7.73 -14.84
N ALA A 230 16.37 -8.21 -14.16
CA ALA A 230 16.28 -8.14 -12.71
C ALA A 230 17.48 -8.82 -12.02
N ARG A 231 17.95 -9.96 -12.54
CA ARG A 231 19.14 -10.66 -12.04
C ARG A 231 20.42 -9.85 -12.20
N ARG A 232 20.64 -9.24 -13.37
CA ARG A 232 21.80 -8.37 -13.63
C ARG A 232 21.83 -7.15 -12.73
N VAL A 233 20.66 -6.63 -12.35
CA VAL A 233 20.52 -5.51 -11.42
C VAL A 233 20.89 -5.90 -9.99
N LEU A 234 20.49 -7.09 -9.55
CA LEU A 234 20.83 -7.61 -8.21
C LEU A 234 22.33 -7.93 -8.08
N VAL A 235 22.87 -8.63 -9.09
CA VAL A 235 24.26 -9.10 -9.13
C VAL A 235 24.92 -8.50 -10.37
N PRO A 236 25.43 -7.26 -10.30
CA PRO A 236 26.13 -6.65 -11.43
C PRO A 236 27.46 -7.36 -11.69
N ASP A 237 27.90 -7.41 -12.95
CA ASP A 237 29.12 -8.11 -13.44
C ASP A 237 30.47 -7.56 -12.89
N ARG A 238 30.47 -6.82 -11.79
CA ARG A 238 31.64 -6.10 -11.26
C ARG A 238 32.38 -6.92 -10.21
N ALA A 239 33.67 -6.60 -10.02
CA ALA A 239 34.63 -7.34 -9.18
C ALA A 239 34.38 -7.32 -7.64
N GLY A 240 33.18 -6.92 -7.19
CA GLY A 240 32.79 -6.98 -5.77
C GLY A 240 32.00 -8.25 -5.48
N ALA A 241 32.27 -8.89 -4.34
CA ALA A 241 31.42 -9.99 -3.88
C ALA A 241 29.99 -9.45 -3.70
N PRO A 242 28.97 -10.04 -4.35
CA PRO A 242 27.60 -9.61 -4.17
C PRO A 242 27.17 -9.84 -2.72
N ASP A 243 26.27 -8.99 -2.24
CA ASP A 243 25.58 -9.21 -0.97
C ASP A 243 24.83 -10.56 -1.03
N ASP A 244 24.91 -11.34 0.05
CA ASP A 244 24.36 -12.70 0.14
C ASP A 244 22.87 -12.74 -0.24
N GLU A 245 22.09 -11.74 0.16
CA GLU A 245 20.66 -11.66 -0.16
C GLU A 245 20.44 -11.35 -1.64
N ALA A 246 21.21 -10.43 -2.23
CA ALA A 246 21.11 -10.14 -3.66
C ALA A 246 21.52 -11.36 -4.53
N LEU A 247 22.57 -12.08 -4.12
CA LEU A 247 23.01 -13.30 -4.78
C LEU A 247 21.92 -14.39 -4.72
N LEU A 248 21.37 -14.63 -3.53
CA LEU A 248 20.34 -15.65 -3.34
C LEU A 248 19.05 -15.31 -4.09
N LEU A 249 18.60 -14.05 -4.05
CA LEU A 249 17.45 -13.60 -4.82
C LEU A 249 17.70 -13.78 -6.33
N SER A 250 18.88 -13.38 -6.82
CA SER A 250 19.28 -13.54 -8.23
C SER A 250 19.29 -15.02 -8.64
N SER A 251 19.74 -15.91 -7.76
CA SER A 251 19.69 -17.35 -8.02
C SER A 251 18.26 -17.89 -8.04
N CYS A 252 17.39 -17.44 -7.12
CA CYS A 252 15.97 -17.83 -7.11
C CYS A 252 15.26 -17.38 -8.39
N LEU A 253 15.53 -16.15 -8.83
CA LEU A 253 15.08 -15.65 -10.12
C LEU A 253 15.66 -16.47 -11.29
N GLY A 254 16.93 -16.87 -11.21
CA GLY A 254 17.55 -17.77 -12.19
C GLY A 254 16.87 -19.14 -12.28
N TYR A 255 16.42 -19.69 -11.15
CA TYR A 255 15.58 -20.88 -11.13
C TYR A 255 14.24 -20.64 -11.83
N ILE A 256 13.57 -19.53 -11.52
CA ILE A 256 12.28 -19.20 -12.17
C ILE A 256 12.44 -19.04 -13.69
N GLU A 257 13.56 -18.46 -14.14
CA GLU A 257 13.83 -18.26 -15.56
C GLU A 257 14.16 -19.57 -16.31
N THR A 258 14.96 -20.44 -15.69
CA THR A 258 15.58 -21.59 -16.38
C THR A 258 15.01 -22.95 -15.97
N GLY A 259 14.32 -23.03 -14.84
CA GLY A 259 13.92 -24.27 -14.19
C GLY A 259 15.08 -25.11 -13.66
N ARG A 260 16.31 -24.58 -13.63
CA ARG A 260 17.50 -25.32 -13.21
C ARG A 260 17.86 -24.95 -11.77
N PRO A 261 17.94 -25.92 -10.84
CA PRO A 261 18.22 -25.63 -9.42
C PRO A 261 19.70 -25.32 -9.16
N GLY A 262 20.61 -25.67 -10.08
CA GLY A 262 22.06 -25.65 -9.85
C GLY A 262 22.60 -24.33 -9.31
N GLY A 263 22.18 -23.20 -9.88
CA GLY A 263 22.61 -21.87 -9.42
C GLY A 263 22.09 -21.49 -8.03
N VAL A 264 20.92 -22.02 -7.64
CA VAL A 264 20.37 -21.81 -6.28
C VAL A 264 21.15 -22.63 -5.27
N SER A 265 21.41 -23.90 -5.56
CA SER A 265 22.19 -24.78 -4.67
C SER A 265 23.62 -24.28 -4.47
N GLU A 266 24.28 -23.80 -5.53
CA GLU A 266 25.62 -23.22 -5.45
C GLU A 266 25.65 -21.93 -4.64
N ALA A 267 24.70 -21.01 -4.89
CA ALA A 267 24.60 -19.77 -4.12
C ALA A 267 24.31 -20.03 -2.64
N LEU A 268 23.37 -20.93 -2.33
CA LEU A 268 23.11 -21.38 -0.96
C LEU A 268 24.33 -22.01 -0.32
N GLY A 269 25.03 -22.90 -1.04
CA GLY A 269 26.27 -23.50 -0.55
C GLY A 269 27.35 -22.45 -0.26
N SER A 270 27.46 -21.42 -1.09
CA SER A 270 28.38 -20.29 -0.88
C SER A 270 28.01 -19.46 0.35
N VAL A 271 26.73 -19.10 0.51
CA VAL A 271 26.25 -18.30 1.65
C VAL A 271 26.33 -19.09 2.96
N LEU A 272 25.95 -20.38 2.94
CA LEU A 272 25.94 -21.25 4.11
C LEU A 272 27.34 -21.78 4.47
N GLY A 273 28.22 -21.99 3.48
CA GLY A 273 29.54 -22.58 3.67
C GLY A 273 30.61 -21.62 4.20
N ALA A 274 30.35 -20.31 4.16
CA ALA A 274 31.31 -19.27 4.53
C ALA A 274 31.32 -18.88 6.03
N GLY A 275 30.66 -19.66 6.92
CA GLY A 275 30.67 -19.41 8.37
C GLY A 275 29.43 -19.94 9.08
N ASN A 276 29.35 -19.80 10.41
CA ASN A 276 28.19 -20.21 11.18
C ASN A 276 26.98 -19.32 10.82
N PRO A 277 25.88 -19.86 10.25
CA PRO A 277 24.74 -19.06 9.79
C PRO A 277 24.12 -18.16 10.86
N SER A 278 24.25 -18.56 12.13
CA SER A 278 23.78 -17.82 13.31
C SER A 278 24.43 -16.44 13.46
N ASP A 279 25.65 -16.25 12.98
CA ASP A 279 26.39 -15.00 13.16
C ASP A 279 25.99 -13.91 12.15
N ARG A 280 25.21 -14.26 11.11
CA ARG A 280 24.93 -13.36 9.98
C ARG A 280 23.62 -12.59 10.06
N GLY A 281 22.75 -12.86 11.04
CA GLY A 281 21.58 -12.03 11.37
C GLY A 281 20.67 -11.59 10.20
N ALA A 282 20.72 -12.29 9.05
CA ALA A 282 20.18 -11.78 7.80
C ALA A 282 18.74 -12.28 7.57
N PRO A 283 17.74 -11.37 7.52
CA PRO A 283 16.31 -11.70 7.43
C PRO A 283 15.83 -12.29 6.09
N ALA A 284 16.77 -12.63 5.20
CA ALA A 284 16.46 -13.28 3.94
C ALA A 284 16.53 -14.82 4.07
N PHE A 285 16.92 -15.33 5.24
CA PHE A 285 17.25 -16.73 5.45
C PHE A 285 16.06 -17.68 5.30
N LEU A 286 14.85 -17.31 5.74
CA LEU A 286 13.68 -18.20 5.65
C LEU A 286 13.20 -18.46 4.23
N LEU A 287 13.08 -17.42 3.40
CA LEU A 287 12.66 -17.59 2.00
C LEU A 287 13.64 -18.50 1.26
N TYR A 288 14.93 -18.31 1.50
CA TYR A 288 15.94 -19.12 0.85
C TYR A 288 15.98 -20.54 1.37
N ARG A 289 15.79 -20.77 2.68
CA ARG A 289 15.61 -22.12 3.23
C ARG A 289 14.37 -22.80 2.66
N TRP A 290 13.28 -22.05 2.51
CA TRP A 290 12.06 -22.54 1.87
C TRP A 290 12.35 -22.99 0.44
N ILE A 291 12.88 -22.10 -0.40
CA ILE A 291 13.21 -22.41 -1.80
C ILE A 291 14.22 -23.56 -1.88
N ALA A 292 15.26 -23.57 -1.04
CA ALA A 292 16.23 -24.65 -0.95
C ALA A 292 15.57 -26.01 -0.68
N GLY A 293 14.69 -26.04 0.34
CA GLY A 293 13.94 -27.24 0.72
C GLY A 293 13.06 -27.73 -0.41
N VAL A 294 12.31 -26.83 -1.04
CA VAL A 294 11.46 -27.15 -2.20
C VAL A 294 12.28 -27.69 -3.36
N LEU A 295 13.35 -27.01 -3.75
CA LEU A 295 14.19 -27.44 -4.86
C LEU A 295 14.88 -28.78 -4.59
N GLY A 296 15.35 -28.99 -3.37
CA GLY A 296 15.93 -30.26 -2.93
C GLY A 296 14.92 -31.41 -2.99
N GLN A 297 13.64 -31.15 -2.70
CA GLN A 297 12.56 -32.10 -2.92
C GLN A 297 12.34 -32.33 -4.42
N LEU A 298 12.09 -31.30 -5.21
CA LEU A 298 11.75 -31.44 -6.63
C LEU A 298 12.84 -32.13 -7.46
N HIS A 299 14.11 -32.01 -7.08
CA HIS A 299 15.25 -32.46 -7.91
C HIS A 299 16.04 -33.62 -7.30
N ARG A 300 15.40 -34.48 -6.49
CA ARG A 300 16.03 -35.65 -5.85
C ARG A 300 16.88 -36.46 -6.85
N GLY A 301 18.19 -36.37 -6.64
CA GLY A 301 19.27 -36.89 -7.49
C GLY A 301 20.66 -36.44 -7.01
N ARG A 302 20.72 -35.37 -6.21
CA ARG A 302 21.88 -35.02 -5.36
C ARG A 302 21.37 -34.66 -3.97
N ALA A 303 21.84 -35.38 -2.95
CA ALA A 303 21.51 -35.09 -1.56
C ALA A 303 22.13 -33.74 -1.16
N ILE A 304 21.32 -32.68 -1.22
CA ILE A 304 21.58 -31.51 -0.38
C ILE A 304 21.14 -31.97 1.00
N GLY A 305 22.10 -32.44 1.81
CA GLY A 305 21.79 -32.86 3.18
C GLY A 305 21.08 -31.73 3.93
N PRO A 306 20.19 -32.06 4.89
CA PRO A 306 19.61 -31.03 5.75
C PRO A 306 20.74 -30.18 6.35
N PRO A 307 20.55 -28.85 6.50
CA PRO A 307 21.58 -28.01 7.11
C PRO A 307 21.99 -28.65 8.46
N PRO A 308 23.29 -28.80 8.73
CA PRO A 308 23.77 -29.62 9.84
C PRO A 308 23.22 -29.10 11.18
N GLY A 309 22.37 -29.91 11.82
CA GLY A 309 22.14 -29.96 13.26
C GLY A 309 21.57 -28.71 13.95
N GLY A 310 20.24 -28.54 13.89
CA GLY A 310 19.33 -28.67 15.04
C GLY A 310 19.72 -28.18 16.45
N GLY A 311 20.58 -27.17 16.61
CA GLY A 311 20.67 -26.43 17.85
C GLY A 311 19.48 -25.49 17.94
N GLY A 312 18.53 -25.76 18.84
CA GLY A 312 17.33 -24.97 19.10
C GLY A 312 17.64 -23.55 19.59
N HIS A 313 18.26 -22.74 18.75
CA HIS A 313 18.37 -21.32 18.94
C HIS A 313 16.99 -20.75 18.69
N GLY A 314 16.32 -20.36 19.78
CA GLY A 314 15.00 -19.74 19.78
C GLY A 314 15.04 -18.43 19.00
N THR A 315 14.92 -18.52 17.68
CA THR A 315 14.65 -17.38 16.81
C THR A 315 13.41 -16.70 17.36
N ASN A 316 13.51 -15.41 17.61
CA ASN A 316 12.39 -14.63 18.12
C ASN A 316 11.21 -14.78 17.15
N PRO A 317 10.03 -15.25 17.58
CA PRO A 317 8.86 -15.39 16.71
C PRO A 317 8.51 -14.09 15.96
N GLU A 318 8.86 -12.93 16.53
CA GLU A 318 8.64 -11.62 15.90
C GLU A 318 9.55 -11.38 14.68
N GLU A 319 10.81 -11.83 14.75
CA GLU A 319 11.75 -11.76 13.63
C GLU A 319 11.29 -12.70 12.52
N LEU A 320 10.96 -13.95 12.89
CA LEU A 320 10.41 -14.95 11.98
C LEU A 320 9.16 -14.43 11.25
N PHE A 321 8.21 -13.88 12.00
CA PHE A 321 7.02 -13.26 11.45
C PHE A 321 7.37 -12.13 10.47
N GLY A 322 8.29 -11.24 10.87
CA GLY A 322 8.76 -10.14 10.03
C GLY A 322 9.35 -10.61 8.70
N GLU A 323 10.13 -11.69 8.71
CA GLU A 323 10.67 -12.30 7.48
C GLU A 323 9.56 -12.84 6.57
N LEU A 324 8.62 -13.62 7.12
CA LEU A 324 7.50 -14.17 6.37
C LEU A 324 6.60 -13.08 5.75
N VAL A 325 6.41 -11.97 6.48
CA VAL A 325 5.68 -10.79 5.97
C VAL A 325 6.44 -10.12 4.82
N ARG A 326 7.77 -9.97 4.91
CA ARG A 326 8.58 -9.36 3.85
C ARG A 326 8.50 -10.14 2.54
N ILE A 327 8.40 -11.47 2.61
CA ILE A 327 8.22 -12.33 1.43
C ILE A 327 6.97 -11.92 0.64
N ASN A 328 5.88 -11.56 1.33
CA ASN A 328 4.63 -11.13 0.69
C ASN A 328 4.81 -9.84 -0.15
N THR A 329 5.84 -9.03 0.14
CA THR A 329 6.19 -7.80 -0.58
C THR A 329 7.40 -7.94 -1.52
N SER A 330 7.99 -9.15 -1.57
CA SER A 330 9.24 -9.42 -2.27
C SER A 330 9.12 -9.39 -3.80
N PRO A 331 10.24 -9.48 -4.53
CA PRO A 331 10.23 -9.61 -5.99
C PRO A 331 9.62 -10.93 -6.50
N LEU A 332 9.37 -11.92 -5.63
CA LEU A 332 8.69 -13.19 -5.97
C LEU A 332 7.16 -13.08 -5.97
N ASP A 333 6.66 -11.85 -5.93
CA ASP A 333 5.25 -11.55 -6.11
C ASP A 333 4.75 -12.00 -7.49
N ASP A 334 3.44 -12.12 -7.60
CA ASP A 334 2.76 -12.41 -8.86
C ASP A 334 2.38 -11.07 -9.53
N PRO A 335 3.00 -10.68 -10.65
CA PRO A 335 2.73 -9.39 -11.28
C PRO A 335 1.29 -9.22 -11.77
N ASP A 336 0.55 -10.30 -12.05
CA ASP A 336 -0.85 -10.17 -12.48
C ASP A 336 -1.76 -9.63 -11.38
N LEU A 337 -1.37 -9.76 -10.12
CA LEU A 337 -2.11 -9.20 -8.99
C LEU A 337 -2.09 -7.67 -8.99
N VAL A 338 -1.20 -7.02 -9.75
CA VAL A 338 -1.23 -5.56 -9.94
C VAL A 338 -2.60 -5.12 -10.42
N ARG A 339 -3.23 -5.89 -11.31
CA ARG A 339 -4.53 -5.54 -11.90
C ARG A 339 -5.69 -5.62 -10.90
N LEU A 340 -5.53 -6.38 -9.82
CA LEU A 340 -6.51 -6.40 -8.73
C LEU A 340 -6.30 -5.25 -7.74
N ASP A 341 -5.04 -4.84 -7.53
CA ASP A 341 -4.66 -3.73 -6.65
C ASP A 341 -4.97 -2.35 -7.25
N ASP A 342 -4.85 -2.27 -8.57
CA ASP A 342 -5.19 -1.11 -9.39
C ASP A 342 -6.70 -0.97 -9.47
N LYS A 343 -7.26 0.08 -8.86
CA LYS A 343 -8.71 0.26 -8.73
C LYS A 343 -9.41 0.42 -10.08
N ILE A 344 -8.72 0.96 -11.07
CA ILE A 344 -9.25 1.16 -12.42
C ILE A 344 -9.23 -0.15 -13.20
N GLU A 345 -8.12 -0.89 -13.16
CA GLU A 345 -8.06 -2.21 -13.78
C GLU A 345 -9.05 -3.18 -13.12
N LEU A 346 -9.16 -3.16 -11.78
CA LEU A 346 -10.13 -3.96 -11.05
C LEU A 346 -11.55 -3.61 -11.47
N HIS A 347 -11.86 -2.31 -11.60
CA HIS A 347 -13.15 -1.87 -12.11
C HIS A 347 -13.41 -2.44 -13.50
N TYR A 348 -12.47 -2.30 -14.45
CA TYR A 348 -12.61 -2.87 -15.79
C TYR A 348 -12.73 -4.40 -15.78
N LEU A 349 -11.99 -5.10 -14.94
CA LEU A 349 -12.06 -6.57 -14.83
C LEU A 349 -13.44 -7.04 -14.34
N LEU A 350 -14.03 -6.31 -13.40
CA LEU A 350 -15.33 -6.63 -12.81
C LEU A 350 -16.50 -6.15 -13.68
N THR A 351 -16.38 -5.03 -14.40
CA THR A 351 -17.47 -4.48 -15.24
C THR A 351 -17.39 -4.89 -16.70
N ALA A 352 -16.28 -5.49 -17.15
CA ALA A 352 -16.18 -6.03 -18.50
C ALA A 352 -17.30 -7.06 -18.75
N PRO A 353 -18.00 -6.98 -19.90
CA PRO A 353 -19.01 -7.95 -20.25
C PRO A 353 -18.35 -9.31 -20.50
N HIS A 354 -18.50 -10.24 -19.56
CA HIS A 354 -18.05 -11.62 -19.68
C HIS A 354 -19.16 -12.45 -20.31
N GLU A 355 -19.01 -12.88 -21.57
CA GLU A 355 -19.88 -13.89 -22.24
C GLU A 355 -21.41 -13.81 -21.97
N GLY A 356 -21.97 -12.61 -21.85
CA GLY A 356 -23.41 -12.42 -21.59
C GLY A 356 -23.85 -12.51 -20.12
N LEU A 357 -22.91 -12.59 -19.17
CA LEU A 357 -23.18 -12.43 -17.76
C LEU A 357 -23.40 -10.94 -17.43
N PRO A 358 -24.37 -10.61 -16.56
CA PRO A 358 -24.53 -9.25 -16.07
C PRO A 358 -23.32 -8.84 -15.23
N PRO A 359 -23.07 -7.52 -15.08
CA PRO A 359 -22.10 -7.02 -14.11
C PRO A 359 -22.36 -7.61 -12.70
N PRO A 360 -21.32 -7.84 -11.91
CA PRO A 360 -21.46 -8.42 -10.58
C PRO A 360 -22.28 -7.52 -9.67
N ASP A 361 -23.20 -8.13 -8.91
CA ASP A 361 -24.10 -7.46 -7.97
C ASP A 361 -23.42 -7.04 -6.64
N TYR A 362 -22.12 -7.30 -6.51
CA TYR A 362 -21.29 -7.01 -5.35
C TYR A 362 -20.24 -5.92 -5.62
N TRP A 363 -20.19 -5.36 -6.84
CA TRP A 363 -19.28 -4.26 -7.19
C TRP A 363 -20.09 -2.98 -7.45
N PRO A 364 -19.81 -1.87 -6.72
CA PRO A 364 -20.56 -0.65 -6.94
C PRO A 364 -20.30 -0.06 -8.32
N GLU A 365 -21.35 0.49 -8.91
CA GLU A 365 -21.31 1.26 -10.17
C GLU A 365 -20.21 2.32 -10.12
N GLY A 366 -19.47 2.51 -11.21
CA GLY A 366 -18.43 3.51 -11.29
C GLY A 366 -18.06 3.90 -12.71
N LEU A 367 -17.31 5.00 -12.80
CA LEU A 367 -16.86 5.64 -14.03
C LEU A 367 -15.37 5.95 -13.91
N VAL A 368 -14.59 5.70 -14.96
CA VAL A 368 -13.17 6.05 -15.00
C VAL A 368 -13.00 7.39 -15.71
N LEU A 369 -12.32 8.35 -15.08
CA LEU A 369 -12.20 9.74 -15.54
C LEU A 369 -10.73 10.20 -15.53
N PRO A 370 -10.23 10.88 -16.58
CA PRO A 370 -10.82 10.90 -17.92
C PRO A 370 -10.73 9.49 -18.54
N ASP A 371 -11.81 9.02 -19.16
CA ASP A 371 -11.79 7.72 -19.85
C ASP A 371 -10.88 7.81 -21.09
N SER A 372 -9.66 7.30 -20.95
CA SER A 372 -8.69 7.13 -22.03
C SER A 372 -8.91 5.83 -22.81
N ALA A 373 -9.66 4.88 -22.25
CA ALA A 373 -9.79 3.52 -22.75
C ALA A 373 -10.80 3.39 -23.90
N SER A 374 -11.67 4.38 -24.12
CA SER A 374 -12.39 4.49 -25.39
C SER A 374 -11.42 4.88 -26.52
N LYS A 375 -10.64 3.89 -26.98
CA LYS A 375 -9.90 3.95 -28.25
C LYS A 375 -10.87 4.54 -29.29
N PRO A 376 -10.49 5.54 -30.11
CA PRO A 376 -11.37 6.18 -31.10
C PRO A 376 -12.06 5.23 -32.12
N GLY A 377 -11.71 3.93 -32.12
CA GLY A 377 -12.32 2.88 -32.94
C GLY A 377 -13.27 1.92 -32.21
N GLN A 378 -13.32 1.88 -30.88
CA GLN A 378 -14.36 1.16 -30.12
C GLN A 378 -15.62 2.03 -29.97
N ARG A 379 -16.04 2.67 -31.07
CA ARG A 379 -17.45 3.04 -31.21
C ARG A 379 -18.22 1.73 -31.15
N ALA A 380 -18.91 1.49 -30.04
CA ALA A 380 -20.14 0.73 -30.09
C ALA A 380 -20.88 1.20 -31.34
N THR A 381 -21.17 0.28 -32.25
CA THR A 381 -21.71 0.56 -33.59
C THR A 381 -23.14 1.09 -33.57
N GLY A 382 -23.59 1.66 -32.44
CA GLY A 382 -24.82 2.39 -32.28
C GLY A 382 -24.58 3.91 -32.26
N PRO A 383 -25.46 4.72 -32.87
CA PRO A 383 -25.46 6.16 -32.70
C PRO A 383 -25.99 6.51 -31.30
N GLU A 384 -25.21 6.24 -30.25
CA GLU A 384 -25.54 6.69 -28.90
C GLU A 384 -25.25 8.18 -28.75
N LYS A 385 -26.26 8.87 -28.24
CA LYS A 385 -26.35 10.31 -28.18
C LYS A 385 -25.50 10.79 -27.01
N ARG A 386 -24.89 11.96 -27.18
CA ARG A 386 -24.23 12.76 -26.13
C ARG A 386 -25.12 13.04 -24.89
N SER A 387 -26.38 12.61 -24.88
CA SER A 387 -27.35 12.73 -23.78
C SER A 387 -27.20 11.71 -22.66
N ASP A 388 -26.41 10.64 -22.85
CA ASP A 388 -26.57 9.44 -22.01
C ASP A 388 -25.61 9.39 -20.80
N VAL A 389 -24.60 10.26 -20.74
CA VAL A 389 -23.67 10.33 -19.59
C VAL A 389 -24.34 10.94 -18.34
N PRO A 390 -25.07 12.08 -18.42
CA PRO A 390 -25.88 12.55 -17.29
C PRO A 390 -27.03 11.59 -16.95
N ALA A 391 -27.53 10.86 -17.96
CA ALA A 391 -28.55 9.82 -17.76
C ALA A 391 -27.99 8.60 -17.02
N ALA A 392 -26.71 8.24 -17.22
CA ALA A 392 -26.07 7.13 -16.52
C ALA A 392 -26.07 7.35 -15.00
N ILE A 393 -25.75 8.56 -14.53
CA ILE A 393 -25.79 8.89 -13.09
C ILE A 393 -27.26 8.97 -12.59
N GLY A 394 -28.20 9.44 -13.43
CA GLY A 394 -29.56 9.80 -13.02
C GLY A 394 -30.69 8.78 -13.21
N THR A 395 -30.52 7.69 -13.99
CA THR A 395 -31.65 6.83 -14.43
C THR A 395 -31.74 5.45 -13.77
N ALA A 396 -30.84 5.10 -12.86
CA ALA A 396 -30.80 3.77 -12.24
C ALA A 396 -31.90 3.52 -11.18
N GLY A 397 -33.18 3.64 -11.55
CA GLY A 397 -34.35 2.92 -10.99
C GLY A 397 -34.62 2.93 -9.48
N HIS A 398 -33.80 3.60 -8.66
CA HIS A 398 -33.95 3.60 -7.22
C HIS A 398 -34.88 4.74 -6.83
N SER A 399 -36.14 4.38 -6.57
CA SER A 399 -37.17 5.27 -6.02
C SER A 399 -36.88 5.75 -4.58
N GLY A 400 -35.71 5.42 -4.03
CA GLY A 400 -35.25 5.88 -2.72
C GLY A 400 -34.88 7.35 -2.78
N LYS A 401 -35.58 8.18 -2.00
CA LYS A 401 -35.41 9.65 -1.94
C LYS A 401 -34.08 10.12 -1.30
N GLY A 402 -33.09 9.24 -1.09
CA GLY A 402 -31.83 9.60 -0.42
C GLY A 402 -30.88 10.38 -1.34
N PRO A 403 -30.02 11.27 -0.79
CA PRO A 403 -28.98 11.93 -1.57
C PRO A 403 -27.96 10.89 -2.05
N LEU A 404 -27.82 10.74 -3.37
CA LEU A 404 -26.82 9.85 -3.95
C LEU A 404 -25.41 10.40 -3.69
N LEU A 405 -24.60 9.63 -2.96
CA LEU A 405 -23.19 9.93 -2.71
C LEU A 405 -22.28 9.11 -3.62
N TRP A 406 -21.19 9.73 -4.01
CA TRP A 406 -20.13 9.17 -4.85
C TRP A 406 -18.79 9.31 -4.14
N ILE A 407 -17.83 8.49 -4.52
CA ILE A 407 -16.45 8.54 -4.04
C ILE A 407 -15.51 8.56 -5.23
N SER A 408 -14.71 9.62 -5.34
CA SER A 408 -13.58 9.66 -6.27
C SER A 408 -12.38 8.96 -5.63
N LYS A 409 -11.77 8.03 -6.35
CA LYS A 409 -10.65 7.20 -5.91
C LYS A 409 -9.53 7.26 -6.93
N SER A 410 -8.30 7.52 -6.50
CA SER A 410 -7.10 7.43 -7.35
C SER A 410 -6.91 6.00 -7.89
N ARG A 411 -6.26 5.84 -9.04
CA ARG A 411 -5.92 4.52 -9.62
C ARG A 411 -5.17 3.64 -8.63
N ALA A 412 -4.11 4.22 -8.08
CA ALA A 412 -3.20 3.59 -7.16
C ALA A 412 -3.27 4.26 -5.78
N GLY A 413 -2.79 3.57 -4.75
CA GLY A 413 -2.72 4.13 -3.40
C GLY A 413 -2.97 3.10 -2.32
N TYR A 414 -2.18 3.18 -1.25
CA TYR A 414 -2.36 2.35 -0.07
C TYR A 414 -3.52 2.89 0.77
N GLY A 415 -4.63 2.15 0.74
CA GLY A 415 -5.86 2.53 1.42
C GLY A 415 -6.54 3.72 0.76
N SER A 416 -7.35 4.40 1.53
CA SER A 416 -8.31 5.39 1.05
C SER A 416 -7.82 6.82 0.94
N HIS A 417 -6.51 7.00 1.05
CA HIS A 417 -5.93 8.32 1.09
C HIS A 417 -6.01 8.97 -0.28
N GLY A 418 -6.51 10.20 -0.33
CA GLY A 418 -6.86 10.89 -1.57
C GLY A 418 -8.29 10.65 -2.06
N ASN A 419 -9.06 9.76 -1.42
CA ASN A 419 -10.46 9.59 -1.78
C ASN A 419 -11.28 10.82 -1.40
N ARG A 420 -12.14 11.29 -2.31
CA ARG A 420 -13.07 12.41 -2.05
C ARG A 420 -14.50 11.89 -2.09
N ILE A 421 -15.27 12.11 -1.02
CA ILE A 421 -16.72 11.92 -1.09
C ILE A 421 -17.31 13.13 -1.80
N LEU A 422 -18.19 12.85 -2.76
CA LEU A 422 -18.83 13.82 -3.62
C LEU A 422 -20.35 13.62 -3.52
N THR A 423 -21.07 14.72 -3.44
CA THR A 423 -22.51 14.72 -3.71
C THR A 423 -22.75 14.40 -5.19
N PHE A 424 -23.98 14.01 -5.53
CA PHE A 424 -24.38 13.81 -6.94
C PHE A 424 -24.04 15.02 -7.83
N ALA A 425 -24.25 16.24 -7.35
CA ALA A 425 -23.99 17.46 -8.11
C ALA A 425 -22.48 17.64 -8.38
N GLU A 426 -21.64 17.44 -7.36
CA GLU A 426 -20.18 17.51 -7.49
C GLU A 426 -19.64 16.37 -8.37
N ALA A 427 -20.20 15.17 -8.27
CA ALA A 427 -19.85 14.05 -9.13
C ALA A 427 -20.19 14.34 -10.60
N ASN A 428 -21.35 14.95 -10.87
CA ASN A 428 -21.73 15.37 -12.22
C ASN A 428 -20.80 16.48 -12.74
N GLU A 429 -20.42 17.44 -11.89
CA GLU A 429 -19.44 18.48 -12.25
C GLU A 429 -18.07 17.88 -12.61
N GLU A 430 -17.58 16.89 -11.85
CA GLU A 430 -16.33 16.17 -12.15
C GLU A 430 -16.40 15.45 -13.51
N VAL A 431 -17.54 14.83 -13.83
CA VAL A 431 -17.78 14.19 -15.13
C VAL A 431 -17.79 15.21 -16.27
N GLU A 432 -18.50 16.33 -16.11
CA GLU A 432 -18.53 17.42 -17.09
C GLU A 432 -17.13 18.01 -17.33
N ASN A 433 -16.37 18.25 -16.26
CA ASN A 433 -14.98 18.72 -16.35
C ASN A 433 -14.08 17.72 -17.09
N ALA A 434 -14.21 16.42 -16.82
CA ALA A 434 -13.45 15.38 -17.52
C ALA A 434 -13.79 15.31 -19.02
N LEU A 435 -15.07 15.50 -19.38
CA LEU A 435 -15.51 15.58 -20.78
C LEU A 435 -14.95 16.82 -21.48
N LEU A 436 -14.93 17.98 -20.82
CA LEU A 436 -14.32 19.20 -21.37
C LEU A 436 -12.83 19.02 -21.63
N VAL A 437 -12.09 18.40 -20.71
CA VAL A 437 -10.66 18.09 -20.89
C VAL A 437 -10.47 17.16 -22.10
N ARG A 438 -11.32 16.14 -22.27
CA ARG A 438 -11.28 15.23 -23.41
C ARG A 438 -11.53 15.95 -24.73
N GLU A 439 -12.54 16.81 -24.81
CA GLU A 439 -12.88 17.58 -26.01
C GLU A 439 -11.75 18.53 -26.40
N HIS A 440 -11.14 19.18 -25.40
CA HIS A 440 -9.99 20.06 -25.61
C HIS A 440 -8.77 19.30 -26.15
N ASN A 441 -8.47 18.13 -25.59
CA ASN A 441 -7.40 17.24 -26.07
C ASN A 441 -7.65 16.73 -27.50
N GLN A 442 -8.90 16.43 -27.86
CA GLN A 442 -9.26 15.97 -29.21
C GLN A 442 -9.21 17.08 -30.26
N ALA A 443 -9.48 18.33 -29.86
CA ALA A 443 -9.43 19.48 -30.77
C ALA A 443 -8.00 19.87 -31.18
N GLY A 444 -6.97 19.31 -30.54
CA GLY A 444 -5.56 19.68 -30.80
C GLY A 444 -5.22 21.12 -30.42
N ASN A 445 -6.12 21.81 -29.72
CA ASN A 445 -5.89 23.16 -29.24
C ASN A 445 -5.05 23.08 -27.95
N GLU A 446 -3.92 23.79 -27.89
CA GLU A 446 -3.23 23.94 -26.60
C GLU A 446 -4.10 24.80 -25.66
N PRO A 447 -4.33 24.37 -24.40
CA PRO A 447 -5.04 25.21 -23.44
C PRO A 447 -4.27 26.50 -23.18
N PRO A 448 -4.95 27.62 -22.87
CA PRO A 448 -4.27 28.85 -22.48
C PRO A 448 -3.31 28.56 -21.31
N ALA A 449 -2.06 29.04 -21.42
CA ALA A 449 -0.94 28.67 -20.56
C ALA A 449 -1.18 28.83 -19.04
N LYS A 450 -2.14 29.69 -18.65
CA LYS A 450 -2.46 29.98 -17.26
C LYS A 450 -3.39 28.94 -16.60
N ASP A 451 -4.20 28.23 -17.38
CA ASP A 451 -5.05 27.11 -16.91
C ASP A 451 -4.38 25.75 -17.13
N ARG A 452 -3.23 25.74 -17.81
CA ARG A 452 -2.47 24.56 -18.25
C ARG A 452 -1.83 23.77 -17.09
N ILE A 453 -1.33 24.49 -16.08
CA ILE A 453 -0.45 23.95 -15.03
C ILE A 453 -1.23 23.17 -13.95
N ASP A 454 -2.50 23.53 -13.71
CA ASP A 454 -3.30 22.87 -12.66
C ASP A 454 -4.28 21.81 -13.22
N ARG A 455 -4.72 21.92 -14.49
CA ARG A 455 -5.82 21.08 -15.03
C ARG A 455 -5.44 19.98 -16.02
N VAL A 456 -4.35 20.12 -16.79
CA VAL A 456 -4.13 19.27 -17.99
C VAL A 456 -2.92 18.35 -17.89
N GLU A 457 -1.86 18.73 -17.17
CA GLU A 457 -0.64 17.91 -17.07
C GLU A 457 -0.69 16.82 -15.97
N ARG A 458 -1.81 16.69 -15.24
CA ARG A 458 -1.93 15.77 -14.08
C ARG A 458 -3.26 15.01 -13.96
N ALA A 459 -4.07 14.92 -15.02
CA ALA A 459 -5.30 14.14 -14.94
C ALA A 459 -5.00 12.64 -15.09
N GLU A 460 -4.21 12.09 -14.15
CA GLU A 460 -4.11 10.64 -13.96
C GLU A 460 -5.54 10.10 -13.88
N PRO A 461 -5.87 9.03 -14.63
CA PRO A 461 -7.19 8.41 -14.53
C PRO A 461 -7.52 8.09 -13.07
N TYR A 462 -8.75 8.38 -12.68
CA TYR A 462 -9.31 8.07 -11.36
C TYR A 462 -10.67 7.40 -11.53
N LEU A 463 -11.11 6.68 -10.50
CA LEU A 463 -12.39 5.98 -10.46
C LEU A 463 -13.40 6.79 -9.63
N LEU A 464 -14.46 7.28 -10.27
CA LEU A 464 -15.62 7.85 -9.62
C LEU A 464 -16.65 6.74 -9.39
N GLN A 465 -16.83 6.30 -8.15
CA GLN A 465 -17.66 5.13 -7.81
C GLN A 465 -18.83 5.53 -6.90
N ARG A 466 -20.00 4.94 -7.13
CA ARG A 466 -21.19 5.15 -6.30
C ARG A 466 -20.96 4.56 -4.90
N MET A 467 -21.34 5.30 -3.86
CA MET A 467 -21.31 4.77 -2.50
C MET A 467 -22.48 3.80 -2.26
N VAL A 468 -22.20 2.74 -1.51
CA VAL A 468 -23.21 1.76 -1.11
C VAL A 468 -24.04 2.34 0.02
N GLU A 469 -25.36 2.43 -0.16
CA GLU A 469 -26.28 2.90 0.87
C GLU A 469 -27.62 2.15 0.82
N PRO A 470 -28.28 1.93 1.97
CA PRO A 470 -27.80 2.22 3.32
C PRO A 470 -26.79 1.19 3.82
N LEU A 471 -25.80 1.63 4.62
CA LEU A 471 -24.76 0.77 5.20
C LEU A 471 -25.24 0.12 6.50
N LEU A 472 -24.82 -1.13 6.72
CA LEU A 472 -24.95 -1.78 8.01
C LEU A 472 -24.10 -1.04 9.05
N LEU A 473 -24.68 -0.74 10.20
CA LEU A 473 -24.00 -0.06 11.30
C LEU A 473 -23.75 -1.03 12.45
N LEU A 474 -22.57 -0.94 13.07
CA LEU A 474 -22.25 -1.67 14.28
C LEU A 474 -22.21 -0.69 15.45
N SER A 475 -23.17 -0.81 16.38
CA SER A 475 -23.34 0.14 17.50
C SER A 475 -23.47 1.61 17.05
N GLY A 476 -24.11 1.85 15.90
CA GLY A 476 -24.26 3.19 15.31
C GLY A 476 -23.03 3.68 14.53
N TYR A 477 -21.95 2.91 14.44
CA TYR A 477 -20.77 3.25 13.66
C TYR A 477 -20.81 2.61 12.28
N LYS A 478 -20.38 3.35 11.24
CA LYS A 478 -20.01 2.74 9.96
C LYS A 478 -18.81 1.82 10.18
N PHE A 479 -18.70 0.76 9.40
CA PHE A 479 -17.53 -0.08 9.41
C PHE A 479 -17.19 -0.62 8.01
N SER A 480 -15.94 -1.04 7.85
CA SER A 480 -15.50 -1.88 6.75
C SER A 480 -14.91 -3.19 7.28
N LEU A 481 -14.85 -4.21 6.43
CA LEU A 481 -14.23 -5.49 6.74
C LEU A 481 -12.94 -5.63 5.96
N ARG A 482 -11.85 -5.98 6.64
CA ARG A 482 -10.62 -6.47 5.99
C ARG A 482 -10.59 -7.98 6.11
N ILE A 483 -10.75 -8.64 4.97
CA ILE A 483 -10.72 -10.10 4.86
C ILE A 483 -9.41 -10.51 4.19
N TYR A 484 -8.72 -11.49 4.77
CA TYR A 484 -7.47 -11.99 4.21
C TYR A 484 -7.71 -13.18 3.31
N VAL A 485 -7.12 -13.14 2.12
CA VAL A 485 -7.16 -14.22 1.15
C VAL A 485 -5.75 -14.70 0.89
N VAL A 486 -5.51 -15.99 1.04
CA VAL A 486 -4.23 -16.64 0.74
C VAL A 486 -4.33 -17.28 -0.64
N TYR A 487 -3.48 -16.83 -1.53
CA TYR A 487 -3.43 -17.22 -2.93
C TYR A 487 -2.16 -18.01 -3.22
N PHE A 488 -2.30 -19.15 -3.90
CA PHE A 488 -1.21 -19.86 -4.58
C PHE A 488 -1.35 -19.62 -6.08
N SER A 489 -0.27 -19.73 -6.86
CA SER A 489 -0.24 -19.38 -8.30
C SER A 489 -1.07 -20.30 -9.21
N SER A 490 -1.35 -21.53 -8.77
CA SER A 490 -2.41 -22.39 -9.28
C SER A 490 -3.75 -21.82 -8.84
N SER A 491 -4.87 -22.12 -9.50
CA SER A 491 -6.21 -21.60 -9.17
C SER A 491 -6.73 -21.90 -7.74
N GLU A 492 -5.87 -22.31 -6.82
CA GLU A 492 -6.15 -22.52 -5.41
C GLU A 492 -5.99 -21.24 -4.59
N ALA A 493 -7.10 -20.82 -4.02
CA ALA A 493 -7.15 -19.76 -3.05
C ALA A 493 -7.84 -20.24 -1.77
N TYR A 494 -7.49 -19.60 -0.68
CA TYR A 494 -8.08 -19.79 0.63
C TYR A 494 -8.51 -18.43 1.17
N ILE A 495 -9.56 -18.44 1.96
CA ILE A 495 -10.05 -17.27 2.71
C ILE A 495 -9.84 -17.55 4.19
N SER A 496 -9.32 -16.57 4.92
CA SER A 496 -9.18 -16.69 6.36
C SER A 496 -10.48 -16.30 7.05
N SER A 497 -10.99 -17.14 7.93
CA SER A 497 -12.10 -16.83 8.85
C SER A 497 -11.73 -15.78 9.89
N GLU A 498 -10.45 -15.40 9.95
CA GLU A 498 -9.96 -14.24 10.69
C GLU A 498 -9.94 -12.99 9.81
N GLY A 499 -10.19 -11.84 10.41
CA GLY A 499 -10.20 -10.56 9.71
C GLY A 499 -10.41 -9.41 10.68
N LEU A 500 -10.41 -8.20 10.13
CA LEU A 500 -10.57 -6.99 10.94
C LEU A 500 -11.90 -6.31 10.61
N VAL A 501 -12.66 -5.96 11.64
CA VAL A 501 -13.77 -5.01 11.57
C VAL A 501 -13.21 -3.63 11.91
N LYS A 502 -13.25 -2.74 10.92
CA LYS A 502 -12.69 -1.40 10.97
C LYS A 502 -13.82 -0.41 11.23
N LEU A 503 -13.97 0.03 12.48
CA LEU A 503 -15.05 0.96 12.88
C LEU A 503 -14.66 2.41 12.62
N ALA A 504 -15.61 3.23 12.19
CA ALA A 504 -15.43 4.68 12.09
C ALA A 504 -15.02 5.29 13.44
N SER A 505 -14.27 6.40 13.41
CA SER A 505 -13.90 7.16 14.60
C SER A 505 -15.10 7.86 15.25
N THR A 506 -16.12 8.22 14.45
CA THR A 506 -17.35 8.86 14.92
C THR A 506 -18.59 8.04 14.55
N PRO A 507 -19.61 7.97 15.43
CA PRO A 507 -20.87 7.32 15.10
C PRO A 507 -21.59 8.08 13.98
N LEU A 508 -22.37 7.37 13.18
CA LEU A 508 -23.21 7.99 12.16
C LEU A 508 -24.41 8.65 12.83
N VAL A 509 -24.36 9.97 12.98
CA VAL A 509 -25.49 10.74 13.52
C VAL A 509 -26.52 10.94 12.42
N VAL A 510 -27.57 10.14 12.45
CA VAL A 510 -28.75 10.34 11.59
C VAL A 510 -29.61 11.42 12.23
N SER A 511 -29.37 12.67 11.88
CA SER A 511 -30.23 13.78 12.31
C SER A 511 -31.59 13.67 11.63
N VAL A 512 -32.62 13.31 12.39
CA VAL A 512 -34.01 13.35 11.92
C VAL A 512 -34.43 14.82 11.94
N SER A 513 -34.52 15.46 10.78
CA SER A 513 -35.17 16.76 10.63
C SER A 513 -36.68 16.60 10.84
N GLY A 514 -37.08 16.47 12.10
CA GLY A 514 -38.44 16.75 12.52
C GLY A 514 -38.61 18.26 12.50
N GLU A 515 -39.43 18.78 11.59
CA GLU A 515 -40.13 20.03 11.89
C GLU A 515 -40.84 19.80 13.22
N GLU A 516 -40.33 20.43 14.28
CA GLU A 516 -40.97 20.49 15.59
C GLU A 516 -42.30 21.20 15.40
N ASN A 517 -43.34 20.47 15.00
CA ASN A 517 -44.70 20.91 15.26
C ASN A 517 -44.84 20.90 16.78
N GLU A 518 -44.73 22.08 17.39
CA GLU A 518 -44.79 22.41 18.84
C GLU A 518 -46.10 21.97 19.55
N THR A 519 -46.88 21.05 19.00
CA THR A 519 -48.14 20.63 19.62
C THR A 519 -47.93 19.48 20.60
N GLY A 520 -47.59 19.83 21.84
CA GLY A 520 -48.17 19.24 23.05
C GLY A 520 -47.88 17.77 23.37
N GLY A 521 -46.75 17.54 24.04
CA GLY A 521 -46.64 16.68 25.24
C GLY A 521 -47.08 15.22 25.16
N HIS A 522 -46.32 14.35 24.51
CA HIS A 522 -46.30 12.90 24.81
C HIS A 522 -44.85 12.36 24.80
N THR A 523 -44.43 11.74 25.90
CA THR A 523 -43.07 11.25 26.20
C THR A 523 -42.75 9.90 25.54
N GLY A 524 -43.08 9.74 24.25
CA GLY A 524 -42.79 8.50 23.51
C GLY A 524 -41.34 8.47 23.00
N GLU A 525 -40.61 7.39 23.29
CA GLU A 525 -39.26 7.16 22.77
C GLU A 525 -39.22 7.24 21.23
N PRO A 526 -38.16 7.84 20.65
CA PRO A 526 -38.04 8.03 19.22
C PRO A 526 -37.82 6.68 18.52
N THR A 527 -38.86 6.16 17.88
CA THR A 527 -38.74 5.01 16.98
C THR A 527 -38.16 5.49 15.65
N ALA A 528 -37.00 4.95 15.26
CA ALA A 528 -36.27 5.34 14.06
C ALA A 528 -37.02 4.93 12.78
N VAL A 529 -37.79 5.86 12.20
CA VAL A 529 -38.41 5.68 10.87
C VAL A 529 -37.45 6.23 9.81
N LEU A 530 -36.82 5.33 9.03
CA LEU A 530 -35.80 5.59 8.00
C LEU A 530 -36.32 6.24 6.69
N GLY A 531 -37.28 7.18 6.75
CA GLY A 531 -38.01 7.66 5.57
C GLY A 531 -37.81 9.11 5.11
N ARG A 532 -36.94 9.91 5.74
CA ARG A 532 -36.78 11.36 5.45
C ARG A 532 -35.35 11.73 5.06
N ASP A 533 -35.19 12.82 4.29
CA ASP A 533 -33.93 13.37 3.79
C ASP A 533 -32.89 13.57 4.91
N VAL A 534 -32.05 12.56 5.12
CA VAL A 534 -30.91 12.63 6.03
C VAL A 534 -29.78 13.35 5.29
N ARG A 535 -29.42 14.56 5.74
CA ARG A 535 -28.17 15.20 5.33
C ARG A 535 -27.03 14.55 6.09
N THR A 536 -26.39 13.57 5.48
CA THR A 536 -25.16 12.98 6.00
C THR A 536 -24.01 13.94 5.70
N ASP A 537 -23.29 14.39 6.72
CA ASP A 537 -22.06 15.16 6.52
C ASP A 537 -21.02 14.27 5.81
N PRO A 538 -20.52 14.66 4.61
CA PRO A 538 -19.48 13.91 3.91
C PRO A 538 -18.26 13.62 4.78
N SER A 539 -17.94 14.47 5.77
CA SER A 539 -16.81 14.24 6.68
C SER A 539 -17.02 13.03 7.60
N MET A 540 -18.26 12.56 7.77
CA MET A 540 -18.59 11.35 8.53
C MET A 540 -18.56 10.07 7.68
N HIS A 541 -18.21 10.16 6.39
CA HIS A 541 -18.02 8.98 5.56
C HIS A 541 -16.58 8.50 5.71
N MET A 542 -16.42 7.28 6.24
CA MET A 542 -15.13 6.63 6.34
C MET A 542 -14.49 6.56 4.96
N THR A 543 -13.27 7.06 4.84
CA THR A 543 -12.51 6.79 3.62
C THR A 543 -11.95 5.36 3.64
N ASN A 544 -11.66 4.73 4.79
CA ASN A 544 -11.16 3.33 5.01
C ASN A 544 -9.64 3.13 5.22
N SER A 545 -8.86 4.18 5.51
CA SER A 545 -7.40 3.98 5.66
C SER A 545 -7.01 3.12 6.86
N GLY A 546 -7.88 2.98 7.87
CA GLY A 546 -7.51 2.30 9.11
C GLY A 546 -6.53 3.10 9.98
N ARG A 547 -5.97 4.22 9.51
CA ARG A 547 -4.74 4.82 10.10
C ARG A 547 -5.03 5.99 11.06
N GLU A 548 -6.29 6.35 11.25
CA GLU A 548 -6.66 7.32 12.28
C GLU A 548 -6.44 6.70 13.66
N ALA A 549 -5.76 7.43 14.55
CA ALA A 549 -5.48 6.94 15.90
C ALA A 549 -6.75 6.72 16.74
N ALA A 550 -7.86 7.38 16.38
CA ALA A 550 -9.16 7.21 17.01
C ALA A 550 -9.98 6.04 16.43
N MET A 551 -9.49 5.40 15.36
CA MET A 551 -10.20 4.33 14.70
C MET A 551 -10.08 3.04 15.51
N ARG A 552 -11.22 2.43 15.81
CA ARG A 552 -11.27 1.16 16.55
C ARG A 552 -11.21 -0.01 15.58
N GLN A 553 -10.38 -1.01 15.89
CA GLN A 553 -10.28 -2.26 15.15
C GLN A 553 -10.71 -3.40 16.06
N GLU A 554 -11.59 -4.25 15.54
CA GLU A 554 -12.09 -5.44 16.23
C GLU A 554 -11.86 -6.68 15.35
N ASP A 555 -11.95 -7.86 15.94
CA ASP A 555 -11.98 -9.11 15.18
C ASP A 555 -13.36 -9.34 14.52
N LEU A 556 -13.42 -10.27 13.56
CA LEU A 556 -14.69 -10.66 12.93
C LEU A 556 -15.67 -11.30 13.93
N GLY A 557 -15.17 -11.94 14.99
CA GLY A 557 -16.00 -12.53 16.06
C GLY A 557 -16.88 -11.50 16.78
N CYS A 558 -16.42 -10.25 16.91
CA CYS A 558 -17.24 -9.14 17.39
C CYS A 558 -18.46 -8.89 16.49
N LEU A 559 -18.28 -8.89 15.17
CA LEU A 559 -19.39 -8.74 14.22
C LEU A 559 -20.33 -9.95 14.26
N TRP A 560 -19.79 -11.17 14.32
CA TRP A 560 -20.60 -12.38 14.36
C TRP A 560 -21.51 -12.42 15.59
N ARG A 561 -20.98 -12.14 16.78
CA ARG A 561 -21.78 -12.04 18.02
C ARG A 561 -22.88 -10.98 17.94
N ALA A 562 -22.58 -9.84 17.31
CA ALA A 562 -23.56 -8.78 17.12
C ALA A 562 -24.69 -9.18 16.15
N LEU A 563 -24.37 -9.90 15.07
CA LEU A 563 -25.36 -10.39 14.10
C LEU A 563 -26.21 -11.53 14.67
N ASP A 564 -25.60 -12.46 15.40
CA ASP A 564 -26.28 -13.63 15.97
C ASP A 564 -27.03 -13.30 17.29
N GLY A 565 -26.84 -12.08 17.82
CA GLY A 565 -27.61 -11.54 18.95
C GLY A 565 -27.14 -12.00 20.34
N GLU A 566 -25.93 -12.53 20.47
CA GLU A 566 -25.40 -13.07 21.74
C GLU A 566 -25.19 -11.97 22.80
N ASP A 567 -24.84 -10.75 22.39
CA ASP A 567 -24.51 -9.64 23.30
C ASP A 567 -25.75 -8.92 23.90
N ASN A 568 -26.96 -9.23 23.43
CA ASN A 568 -28.19 -8.51 23.82
C ASN A 568 -28.78 -8.93 25.18
N SER A 569 -28.09 -9.76 25.95
CA SER A 569 -28.63 -10.32 27.20
C SER A 569 -28.53 -9.37 28.41
N SER A 570 -27.77 -8.27 28.35
CA SER A 570 -27.45 -7.45 29.54
C SER A 570 -27.77 -5.95 29.48
N SER A 571 -27.99 -5.36 28.30
CA SER A 571 -28.40 -3.96 28.19
C SER A 571 -29.74 -3.87 27.47
N GLY A 572 -30.79 -3.41 28.16
CA GLY A 572 -32.17 -3.33 27.65
C GLY A 572 -32.40 -2.41 26.44
N SER A 573 -31.34 -2.02 25.74
CA SER A 573 -31.40 -1.36 24.44
C SER A 573 -31.58 -2.45 23.37
N SER A 574 -32.82 -2.65 22.90
CA SER A 574 -33.15 -3.58 21.81
C SER A 574 -32.60 -3.08 20.47
N GLY A 575 -31.27 -3.11 20.31
CA GLY A 575 -30.57 -2.79 19.08
C GLY A 575 -31.07 -3.70 17.96
N ALA A 576 -31.72 -3.07 16.99
CA ALA A 576 -32.63 -3.62 16.01
C ALA A 576 -31.95 -4.34 14.83
N PHE A 577 -31.13 -5.36 15.07
CA PHE A 577 -30.93 -6.36 14.02
C PHE A 577 -32.21 -7.17 13.92
N GLU A 578 -32.88 -7.11 12.77
CA GLU A 578 -34.08 -7.90 12.50
C GLU A 578 -33.77 -9.37 12.78
N LYS A 579 -34.55 -10.01 13.67
CA LYS A 579 -34.42 -11.44 13.98
C LYS A 579 -34.46 -12.24 12.68
N GLY A 580 -33.38 -12.96 12.38
CA GLY A 580 -33.27 -13.81 11.18
C GLY A 580 -32.03 -13.56 10.33
N ARG A 581 -31.24 -12.53 10.63
CA ARG A 581 -29.94 -12.29 10.01
C ARG A 581 -28.90 -13.26 10.58
N SER A 582 -28.21 -14.01 9.73
CA SER A 582 -27.19 -14.97 10.17
C SER A 582 -25.80 -14.53 9.76
N SER A 583 -24.84 -14.58 10.70
CA SER A 583 -23.41 -14.43 10.40
C SER A 583 -22.95 -15.37 9.28
N THR A 584 -23.48 -16.60 9.27
CA THR A 584 -23.21 -17.63 8.25
C THR A 584 -23.57 -17.16 6.83
N GLU A 585 -24.73 -16.52 6.65
CA GLU A 585 -25.18 -16.05 5.34
C GLU A 585 -24.25 -14.94 4.81
N LEU A 586 -23.91 -13.97 5.66
CA LEU A 586 -22.96 -12.92 5.30
C LEU A 586 -21.58 -13.50 4.96
N TRP A 587 -21.09 -14.47 5.74
CA TRP A 587 -19.81 -15.14 5.47
C TRP A 587 -19.80 -15.86 4.13
N GLU A 588 -20.82 -16.66 3.82
CA GLU A 588 -20.92 -17.36 2.53
C GLU A 588 -21.00 -16.39 1.35
N ASN A 589 -21.68 -15.25 1.51
CA ASN A 589 -21.65 -14.19 0.51
C ASN A 589 -20.26 -13.57 0.35
N ILE A 590 -19.52 -13.31 1.44
CA ILE A 590 -18.13 -12.80 1.38
C ILE A 590 -17.24 -13.81 0.64
N ARG A 591 -17.37 -15.11 0.94
CA ARG A 591 -16.63 -16.18 0.26
C ARG A 591 -16.90 -16.20 -1.24
N ARG A 592 -18.17 -16.13 -1.63
CA ARG A 592 -18.58 -16.05 -3.04
C ARG A 592 -17.93 -14.85 -3.74
N VAL A 593 -18.05 -13.66 -3.16
CA VAL A 593 -17.48 -12.44 -3.75
C VAL A 593 -15.95 -12.54 -3.86
N ALA A 594 -15.28 -13.06 -2.83
CA ALA A 594 -13.83 -13.25 -2.87
C ALA A 594 -13.40 -14.24 -3.97
N ALA A 595 -14.11 -15.36 -4.12
CA ALA A 595 -13.85 -16.33 -5.18
C ALA A 595 -14.05 -15.70 -6.58
N ASP A 596 -15.20 -15.06 -6.82
CA ASP A 596 -15.51 -14.42 -8.10
C ASP A 596 -14.48 -13.32 -8.47
N THR A 597 -14.04 -12.55 -7.47
CA THR A 597 -13.00 -11.50 -7.64
C THR A 597 -11.65 -12.09 -8.05
N LEU A 598 -11.27 -13.26 -7.52
CA LEU A 598 -10.04 -13.94 -7.93
C LEU A 598 -10.18 -14.60 -9.29
N MET A 599 -11.40 -14.96 -9.71
CA MET A 599 -11.66 -15.57 -11.01
C MET A 599 -11.51 -14.60 -12.16
N VAL A 600 -11.92 -13.34 -12.01
CA VAL A 600 -11.73 -12.31 -13.07
C VAL A 600 -10.25 -12.04 -13.38
N ARG A 601 -9.35 -12.42 -12.46
CA ARG A 601 -7.89 -12.36 -12.65
C ARG A 601 -7.39 -13.32 -13.71
N TYR A 602 -8.12 -14.40 -13.98
CA TYR A 602 -7.79 -15.40 -14.99
C TYR A 602 -8.74 -15.24 -16.16
N PRO A 603 -8.63 -14.15 -16.95
CA PRO A 603 -9.32 -14.14 -18.22
C PRO A 603 -8.72 -15.29 -19.02
N LYS A 604 -9.46 -16.40 -19.14
CA LYS A 604 -9.19 -17.44 -20.13
C LYS A 604 -9.31 -16.73 -21.49
N ARG A 605 -8.23 -16.07 -21.92
CA ARG A 605 -8.21 -15.17 -23.07
C ARG A 605 -9.44 -14.26 -23.14
N ILE A 606 -9.50 -13.19 -22.33
CA ILE A 606 -10.20 -12.00 -22.85
C ILE A 606 -9.36 -11.58 -24.05
N SER A 607 -9.74 -12.08 -25.21
CA SER A 607 -8.97 -12.14 -26.46
C SER A 607 -8.58 -10.76 -27.00
N GLY A 608 -9.06 -9.67 -26.39
CA GLY A 608 -8.72 -8.30 -26.74
C GLY A 608 -7.71 -7.59 -25.82
N LEU A 609 -7.54 -8.00 -24.55
CA LEU A 609 -6.65 -7.26 -23.61
C LEU A 609 -5.19 -7.69 -23.73
N ASP A 610 -4.94 -9.00 -23.82
CA ASP A 610 -3.59 -9.55 -24.02
C ASP A 610 -3.20 -9.65 -25.50
N GLY A 611 -4.11 -9.33 -26.43
CA GLY A 611 -3.91 -9.47 -27.88
C GLY A 611 -2.78 -8.59 -28.45
N GLU A 612 -2.33 -7.60 -27.70
CA GLU A 612 -1.19 -6.74 -28.06
C GLU A 612 0.13 -7.16 -27.38
N LEU A 613 0.11 -8.12 -26.44
CA LEU A 613 1.34 -8.58 -25.79
C LEU A 613 2.14 -9.47 -26.73
N ASP A 614 3.43 -9.18 -26.84
CA ASP A 614 4.40 -10.02 -27.54
C ASP A 614 4.34 -11.47 -27.01
N SER A 615 4.38 -12.45 -27.91
CA SER A 615 4.26 -13.87 -27.55
C SER A 615 5.35 -14.32 -26.58
N GLY A 616 6.54 -13.69 -26.63
CA GLY A 616 7.62 -13.92 -25.68
C GLY A 616 7.32 -13.40 -24.27
N VAL A 617 6.55 -12.32 -24.13
CA VAL A 617 6.09 -11.84 -22.81
C VAL A 617 5.10 -12.83 -22.20
N LEU A 618 4.15 -13.34 -22.98
CA LEU A 618 3.18 -14.32 -22.50
C LEU A 618 3.85 -15.64 -22.08
N GLU A 619 4.84 -16.12 -22.85
CA GLU A 619 5.60 -17.31 -22.47
C GLU A 619 6.39 -17.10 -21.17
N ARG A 620 7.08 -15.95 -21.02
CA ARG A 620 7.79 -15.60 -19.78
C ARG A 620 6.85 -15.55 -18.57
N LYS A 621 5.68 -14.95 -18.75
CA LYS A 621 4.62 -14.86 -17.74
C LYS A 621 4.12 -16.23 -17.30
N GLU A 622 3.81 -17.12 -18.24
CA GLU A 622 3.33 -18.46 -17.91
C GLU A 622 4.42 -19.31 -17.24
N ARG A 623 5.68 -19.16 -17.71
CA ARG A 623 6.84 -19.78 -17.07
C ARG A 623 7.02 -19.29 -15.64
N TRP A 624 6.96 -17.98 -15.41
CA TRP A 624 7.04 -17.39 -14.07
C TRP A 624 5.97 -17.97 -13.14
N ARG A 625 4.72 -17.97 -13.60
CA ARG A 625 3.58 -18.51 -12.86
C ARG A 625 3.80 -19.98 -12.49
N GLY A 626 4.16 -20.82 -13.46
CA GLY A 626 4.41 -22.24 -13.25
C GLY A 626 5.54 -22.50 -12.25
N ARG A 627 6.65 -21.76 -12.33
CA ARG A 627 7.78 -21.92 -11.40
C ARG A 627 7.51 -21.37 -10.01
N ARG A 628 6.83 -20.22 -9.91
CA ARG A 628 6.37 -19.70 -8.63
C ARG A 628 5.43 -20.71 -7.95
N GLU A 629 4.62 -21.40 -8.75
CA GLU A 629 3.73 -22.44 -8.25
C GLU A 629 4.45 -23.66 -7.71
N GLU A 630 5.48 -24.13 -8.43
CA GLU A 630 6.36 -25.19 -7.93
C GLU A 630 7.00 -24.80 -6.59
N LEU A 631 7.34 -23.52 -6.39
CA LEU A 631 7.88 -23.01 -5.14
C LEU A 631 6.85 -22.93 -4.00
N GLY A 632 5.55 -23.05 -4.30
CA GLY A 632 4.48 -23.04 -3.29
C GLY A 632 4.40 -21.77 -2.45
N ILE A 633 4.95 -20.64 -2.91
CA ILE A 633 5.04 -19.41 -2.11
C ILE A 633 3.63 -18.79 -1.98
N PRO A 634 3.08 -18.66 -0.76
CA PRO A 634 1.78 -18.07 -0.56
C PRO A 634 1.83 -16.56 -0.81
N LYS A 635 0.76 -16.00 -1.38
CA LYS A 635 0.49 -14.57 -1.41
C LYS A 635 -0.69 -14.27 -0.50
N ILE A 636 -0.56 -13.28 0.37
CA ILE A 636 -1.64 -12.81 1.24
C ILE A 636 -2.17 -11.49 0.67
N LEU A 637 -3.44 -11.50 0.29
CA LEU A 637 -4.22 -10.35 -0.17
C LEU A 637 -5.13 -9.84 0.95
N GLY A 638 -5.45 -8.55 0.95
CA GLY A 638 -6.44 -7.96 1.85
C GLY A 638 -7.61 -7.39 1.07
N LEU A 639 -8.75 -8.04 1.09
CA LEU A 639 -9.97 -7.57 0.45
C LEU A 639 -10.73 -6.68 1.44
N ASP A 640 -11.10 -5.47 1.01
CA ASP A 640 -11.90 -4.57 1.81
C ASP A 640 -13.37 -4.59 1.34
N PHE A 641 -14.28 -4.78 2.29
CA PHE A 641 -15.73 -4.82 2.05
C PHE A 641 -16.48 -3.78 2.88
N VAL A 642 -17.63 -3.36 2.37
CA VAL A 642 -18.71 -2.75 3.17
C VAL A 642 -19.95 -3.64 3.07
N VAL A 643 -20.85 -3.55 4.05
CA VAL A 643 -22.05 -4.40 4.10
C VAL A 643 -23.29 -3.53 3.97
N GLU A 644 -24.18 -3.86 3.05
CA GLU A 644 -25.48 -3.20 2.89
C GLU A 644 -26.43 -3.59 4.03
N ALA A 645 -27.16 -2.61 4.57
CA ALA A 645 -28.00 -2.80 5.73
C ALA A 645 -29.20 -3.71 5.49
N HIS A 646 -29.77 -3.75 4.29
CA HIS A 646 -31.04 -4.45 4.07
C HIS A 646 -30.85 -5.92 3.73
N ARG A 647 -29.91 -6.24 2.83
CA ARG A 647 -29.71 -7.60 2.32
C ARG A 647 -28.53 -8.32 2.95
N LEU A 648 -27.77 -7.65 3.83
CA LEU A 648 -26.45 -8.12 4.25
C LEU A 648 -25.56 -8.47 3.05
N GLN A 649 -25.72 -7.75 1.93
CA GLN A 649 -24.88 -7.95 0.76
C GLN A 649 -23.50 -7.35 1.06
N PRO A 650 -22.41 -8.14 1.03
CA PRO A 650 -21.07 -7.59 1.03
C PRO A 650 -20.76 -6.97 -0.34
N TRP A 651 -20.30 -5.74 -0.31
CA TRP A 651 -19.84 -5.01 -1.49
C TRP A 651 -18.32 -4.89 -1.43
N LEU A 652 -17.64 -5.37 -2.46
CA LEU A 652 -16.20 -5.24 -2.59
C LEU A 652 -15.86 -3.76 -2.84
N VAL A 653 -14.88 -3.23 -2.10
CA VAL A 653 -14.45 -1.83 -2.19
C VAL A 653 -13.10 -1.72 -2.90
N GLU A 654 -12.16 -2.60 -2.56
CA GLU A 654 -10.83 -2.71 -3.15
C GLU A 654 -10.18 -4.04 -2.78
N VAL A 655 -9.17 -4.43 -3.55
CA VAL A 655 -8.24 -5.52 -3.21
C VAL A 655 -6.89 -4.87 -2.92
N ASN A 656 -6.30 -5.17 -1.76
CA ASN A 656 -4.95 -4.75 -1.43
C ASN A 656 -3.98 -5.92 -1.70
N ARG A 657 -3.08 -5.76 -2.66
CA ARG A 657 -2.02 -6.75 -2.97
C ARG A 657 -0.97 -6.84 -1.85
N PHE A 658 -0.82 -5.77 -1.08
CA PHE A 658 0.13 -5.70 0.02
C PHE A 658 -0.60 -5.21 1.28
N PRO A 659 -1.48 -6.03 1.88
CA PRO A 659 -2.11 -5.64 3.12
C PRO A 659 -1.03 -5.34 4.17
N GLY A 660 -1.23 -4.29 4.98
CA GLY A 660 -0.34 -4.03 6.10
C GLY A 660 -0.43 -5.15 7.12
N LEU A 661 0.52 -6.07 7.12
CA LEU A 661 0.60 -7.24 8.02
C LEU A 661 1.39 -6.96 9.29
N GLU A 662 1.98 -5.78 9.44
CA GLU A 662 2.57 -5.35 10.72
C GLU A 662 1.43 -5.11 11.74
N PRO A 663 1.47 -5.75 12.92
CA PRO A 663 0.48 -5.52 13.97
C PRO A 663 0.54 -4.12 14.56
N ARG A 664 -0.62 -3.58 14.93
CA ARG A 664 -0.76 -2.28 15.58
C ARG A 664 -1.03 -2.40 17.07
N ASP A 665 -1.81 -3.39 17.45
CA ASP A 665 -2.18 -3.75 18.80
C ASP A 665 -2.22 -5.27 18.96
N ASP A 666 -2.61 -5.73 20.14
CA ASP A 666 -2.61 -7.14 20.50
C ASP A 666 -3.66 -7.97 19.75
N ALA A 667 -4.83 -7.39 19.46
CA ALA A 667 -5.89 -8.06 18.71
C ALA A 667 -5.49 -8.22 17.24
N ASP A 668 -5.02 -7.13 16.63
CA ASP A 668 -4.47 -7.10 15.28
C ASP A 668 -3.26 -8.05 15.14
N ARG A 669 -2.41 -8.13 16.19
CA ARG A 669 -1.31 -9.08 16.26
C ARG A 669 -1.80 -10.51 16.18
N LYS A 670 -2.79 -10.89 16.99
CA LYS A 670 -3.33 -12.25 17.02
C LYS A 670 -3.85 -12.68 15.64
N ILE A 671 -4.65 -11.82 15.01
CA ILE A 671 -5.23 -12.06 13.68
C ILE A 671 -4.13 -12.22 12.63
N LYS A 672 -3.22 -11.24 12.52
CA LYS A 672 -2.19 -11.24 11.47
C LYS A 672 -1.19 -12.37 11.63
N TYR A 673 -0.79 -12.69 12.87
CA TYR A 673 0.09 -13.83 13.14
C TYR A 673 -0.57 -15.13 12.70
N ARG A 674 -1.85 -15.32 13.02
CA ARG A 674 -2.60 -16.50 12.59
C ARG A 674 -2.72 -16.61 11.08
N VAL A 675 -3.06 -15.52 10.39
CA VAL A 675 -3.15 -15.48 8.93
C VAL A 675 -1.81 -15.85 8.27
N VAL A 676 -0.70 -15.23 8.71
CA VAL A 676 0.64 -15.51 8.16
C VAL A 676 1.06 -16.95 8.47
N ARG A 677 0.91 -17.40 9.71
CA ARG A 677 1.21 -18.78 10.13
C ARG A 677 0.45 -19.79 9.28
N ASP A 678 -0.87 -19.64 9.18
CA ASP A 678 -1.72 -20.60 8.47
C ASP A 678 -1.43 -20.61 6.96
N ALA A 679 -1.09 -19.46 6.37
CA ALA A 679 -0.68 -19.36 4.97
C ALA A 679 0.58 -20.20 4.67
N TRP A 680 1.60 -20.08 5.52
CA TRP A 680 2.86 -20.81 5.37
C TRP A 680 2.76 -22.28 5.77
N LYS A 681 1.94 -22.61 6.78
CA LYS A 681 1.59 -24.00 7.11
C LYS A 681 0.92 -24.68 5.91
N ARG A 682 -0.04 -24.00 5.29
CA ARG A 682 -0.70 -24.50 4.07
C ARG A 682 0.28 -24.67 2.93
N ALA A 683 1.20 -23.73 2.74
CA ALA A 683 2.26 -23.87 1.75
C ALA A 683 3.08 -25.15 1.97
N SER A 684 3.34 -25.53 3.24
CA SER A 684 4.13 -26.71 3.59
C SER A 684 3.36 -27.99 3.27
N GLU A 685 2.08 -28.04 3.68
CA GLU A 685 1.18 -29.15 3.38
C GLU A 685 1.05 -29.41 1.87
N ARG A 686 1.04 -28.34 1.05
CA ARG A 686 0.99 -28.45 -0.42
C ARG A 686 2.22 -29.15 -0.97
N LEU A 687 3.41 -28.81 -0.47
CA LEU A 687 4.66 -29.45 -0.90
C LEU A 687 4.66 -30.94 -0.53
N ASP A 688 4.17 -31.27 0.66
CA ASP A 688 4.06 -32.67 1.10
C ASP A 688 3.06 -33.49 0.29
N ALA A 689 1.97 -32.86 -0.15
CA ALA A 689 0.93 -33.51 -0.94
C ALA A 689 1.35 -33.82 -2.39
N GLN A 690 2.40 -33.17 -2.92
CA GLN A 690 2.82 -33.43 -4.30
C GLN A 690 3.33 -34.88 -4.46
N PRO A 691 2.73 -35.67 -5.38
CA PRO A 691 3.16 -37.05 -5.63
C PRO A 691 4.54 -37.04 -6.27
N MET A 692 5.56 -37.20 -5.43
CA MET A 692 6.94 -37.32 -5.87
C MET A 692 7.09 -38.63 -6.64
N GLY A 693 7.49 -38.55 -7.92
CA GLY A 693 7.63 -39.68 -8.85
C GLY A 693 8.66 -40.76 -8.48
N GLY A 694 9.14 -40.80 -7.23
CA GLY A 694 10.01 -41.84 -6.70
C GLY A 694 9.75 -41.97 -5.20
N GLY A 695 9.53 -43.20 -4.72
CA GLY A 695 9.09 -43.54 -3.35
C GLY A 695 10.07 -43.19 -2.22
N GLY A 696 10.51 -41.94 -2.13
CA GLY A 696 11.38 -41.44 -1.06
C GLY A 696 10.64 -41.32 0.27
N ASN A 697 11.34 -41.65 1.35
CA ASN A 697 10.82 -41.72 2.72
C ASN A 697 10.22 -40.38 3.19
N LYS A 698 9.13 -40.46 3.97
CA LYS A 698 8.42 -39.29 4.53
C LYS A 698 9.27 -38.55 5.59
N GLU A 699 10.13 -39.26 6.31
CA GLU A 699 10.98 -38.71 7.39
C GLU A 699 12.00 -37.66 6.89
N GLU A 700 12.53 -37.80 5.68
CA GLU A 700 13.47 -36.82 5.12
C GLU A 700 12.79 -35.48 4.77
N ARG A 701 11.45 -35.45 4.65
CA ARG A 701 10.70 -34.24 4.28
C ARG A 701 10.62 -33.22 5.42
N GLY A 702 10.49 -33.69 6.67
CA GLY A 702 10.32 -32.83 7.86
C GLY A 702 11.56 -32.08 8.32
N ALA A 703 12.74 -32.40 7.77
CA ALA A 703 14.01 -31.83 8.26
C ALA A 703 14.28 -30.36 7.84
N PHE A 704 13.61 -29.86 6.79
CA PHE A 704 13.89 -28.52 6.26
C PHE A 704 12.97 -27.42 6.81
N LEU A 705 11.72 -27.79 7.12
CA LEU A 705 10.68 -26.92 7.63
C LEU A 705 10.14 -27.56 8.91
N ASP A 706 10.75 -27.19 10.03
CA ASP A 706 10.28 -27.63 11.34
C ASP A 706 8.89 -27.01 11.57
N GLU A 707 7.84 -27.83 11.67
CA GLU A 707 6.48 -27.35 11.93
C GLU A 707 6.42 -26.53 13.23
N SER A 708 7.31 -26.82 14.20
CA SER A 708 7.41 -26.06 15.44
C SER A 708 7.78 -24.60 15.23
N MET A 709 8.41 -24.26 14.10
CA MET A 709 8.69 -22.89 13.69
C MET A 709 7.38 -22.12 13.51
N PHE A 710 6.38 -22.71 12.86
CA PHE A 710 5.07 -22.09 12.69
C PHE A 710 4.26 -22.11 13.99
N ASP A 711 4.40 -23.16 14.80
CA ASP A 711 3.75 -23.23 16.10
C ASP A 711 4.28 -22.16 17.06
N SER A 712 5.55 -21.76 16.94
CA SER A 712 6.14 -20.67 17.73
C SER A 712 5.49 -19.30 17.49
N LEU A 713 4.81 -19.12 16.35
CA LEU A 713 4.00 -17.93 16.07
C LEU A 713 2.68 -17.92 16.87
N SER A 714 2.27 -19.05 17.45
CA SER A 714 1.09 -19.19 18.30
C SER A 714 1.47 -19.00 19.78
N ARG A 715 1.57 -17.75 20.23
CA ARG A 715 1.95 -17.43 21.62
C ARG A 715 0.92 -17.82 22.68
N ASP A 716 -0.34 -18.02 22.31
CA ASP A 716 -1.45 -18.13 23.26
C ASP A 716 -1.74 -19.56 23.74
N GLY A 717 -0.88 -20.54 23.44
CA GLY A 717 -1.15 -21.96 23.74
C GLY A 717 -2.31 -22.55 22.92
N ASP A 718 -2.71 -21.84 21.86
CA ASP A 718 -3.82 -22.16 20.96
C ASP A 718 -3.38 -23.07 19.80
N SER A 719 -2.33 -23.88 19.99
CA SER A 719 -1.76 -24.77 18.94
C SER A 719 -2.78 -25.77 18.39
N ASP A 720 -3.81 -26.11 19.19
CA ASP A 720 -4.86 -27.06 18.83
C ASP A 720 -6.01 -26.44 18.02
N GLN A 721 -6.00 -25.12 17.78
CA GLN A 721 -7.05 -24.51 16.97
C GLN A 721 -6.91 -24.91 15.50
N ALA A 722 -8.04 -25.30 14.89
CA ALA A 722 -8.14 -25.55 13.46
C ALA A 722 -7.61 -24.35 12.66
N SER A 723 -7.03 -24.64 11.49
CA SER A 723 -6.60 -23.60 10.55
C SER A 723 -7.76 -22.63 10.28
N SER A 724 -7.48 -21.33 10.29
CA SER A 724 -8.44 -20.30 9.88
C SER A 724 -8.72 -20.31 8.38
N LEU A 725 -7.91 -21.04 7.59
CA LEU A 725 -8.01 -21.01 6.14
C LEU A 725 -9.03 -22.03 5.62
N GLU A 726 -10.08 -21.50 5.01
CA GLU A 726 -11.08 -22.25 4.28
C GLU A 726 -10.77 -22.17 2.79
N ARG A 727 -10.90 -23.29 2.07
CA ARG A 727 -10.67 -23.30 0.61
C ARG A 727 -11.78 -22.51 -0.09
N LEU A 728 -11.40 -21.67 -1.05
CA LEU A 728 -12.34 -21.01 -1.96
C LEU A 728 -12.61 -21.94 -3.15
N GLU A 729 -13.88 -22.25 -3.38
CA GLU A 729 -14.32 -22.98 -4.57
C GLU A 729 -14.45 -22.02 -5.75
N CYS A 730 -13.32 -21.79 -6.42
CA CYS A 730 -13.28 -21.07 -7.68
C CYS A 730 -13.92 -21.91 -8.80
N LYS A 731 -15.25 -21.77 -8.98
CA LYS A 731 -15.98 -22.42 -10.09
C LYS A 731 -15.57 -21.76 -11.41
N ASN A 732 -15.14 -22.60 -12.36
CA ASN A 732 -14.29 -22.24 -13.50
C ASN A 732 -15.00 -22.47 -14.83
#